data_AF-A0A6L2Q709-F1
#
_entry.id   AF-A0A6L2Q709-F1
#
_cell.length_a   1.000
_cell.length_b   1.000
_cell.length_c   1.000
_cell.angle_alpha   90.00
_cell.angle_beta   90.00
_cell.angle_gamma   90.00
#
_symmetry.space_group_name_H-M   'P 1'
#
loop_
_entity.id
_entity.type
_entity.pdbx_description
1 polymer ?
#
loop_
_entity_poly.entity_id
_entity_poly.type
_entity_poly.pdbx_seq_one_letter_code
_entity_poly.pdbx_strand_id
1 'polypeptide(L)'
;MVTGLNVRVLQYLDEHEAVDTLHLAELFRVEHQKVVGAVKSLQSLGDLVNVEPLIHKKWELTDEGRAVAENGSHEAVVYNAVPSQGILQSELTNGLPNIKVGFSKAMSCGWIKVTRQGNDMLVTRKVATITDTVQEHLRHIQAGNMSQVDEEQKQEYRKRKLLQEVIIKSYLLSKGKDFSTSVEKAESDLTVEMITSGSWREKKFKPYNLDALGVAPACGHLHPLLRVRAEFHQIFLEMGFTEMPTNNYIENSFWNFDALFQPQQHPARDAHDTFFISNPRSSSRFPPEYLQKVKQVHSKGGYKSQGYGYDWKIEEAEKNVLRTHTTAVSARMLYLLAREGFKPSKYFSIDRVFRNETLDATHLAEFHQVEGVIADYNLTLGDLIGTLYEFFSKLGITKLQFKPAYNPYTEPSMEVFCYHAGLQKWIEVGNSGVFRPEMLLPMGLPEDVNVIAWGLSLERPTMIKYGLNNIRDLVGPKVNLQMVYDSPICRLDKNGTLQTDVQMMEQRWNAIISQLEALHAELQELQISSAGTENVFQEADDKNIEFVILSDPHYPPYSVVILSKLLAGRYRTEISTHVHSSVSVISSDLQSFFNVPLDSGTGSYVKIKLIWKNVGKDPLLIQCPISNGTIAGEVNIARYLNRLLEQRPDPVLVYESKGEVFGGQVDTWLDCIYKSVIHGSNEVCSGIIPALSAVLSKQDWLAPSMSIADICFWSSLKQNPHLLNSTYGLKKWFEKCQHVWFT
;
A
#
# COMPACT_ATOMS: atom_id res chain seq x y z
N MET A 1 47.65 2.03 -5.32
CA MET A 1 48.31 0.79 -4.83
C MET A 1 47.65 -0.51 -5.31
N VAL A 2 46.43 -0.51 -5.88
CA VAL A 2 45.73 -1.74 -6.35
C VAL A 2 46.33 -2.33 -7.64
N THR A 3 47.00 -1.53 -8.47
CA THR A 3 47.55 -1.95 -9.77
C THR A 3 48.73 -2.93 -9.69
N GLY A 4 49.43 -3.02 -8.57
CA GLY A 4 50.56 -3.93 -8.42
C GLY A 4 50.17 -5.38 -8.12
N LEU A 5 49.03 -5.60 -7.44
CA LEU A 5 48.65 -6.94 -6.98
C LEU A 5 48.18 -7.82 -8.16
N ASN A 6 47.42 -7.25 -9.09
CA ASN A 6 46.94 -7.95 -10.29
C ASN A 6 48.12 -8.47 -11.13
N VAL A 7 49.13 -7.62 -11.34
CA VAL A 7 50.34 -8.00 -12.10
C VAL A 7 51.14 -9.07 -11.37
N ARG A 8 51.28 -8.96 -10.04
CA ARG A 8 51.98 -9.98 -9.23
C ARG A 8 51.26 -11.34 -9.25
N VAL A 9 49.93 -11.34 -9.23
CA VAL A 9 49.13 -12.57 -9.36
C VAL A 9 49.35 -13.19 -10.74
N LEU A 10 49.29 -12.40 -11.82
CA LEU A 10 49.55 -12.87 -13.18
C LEU A 10 50.99 -13.38 -13.36
N GLN A 11 51.99 -12.68 -12.83
CA GLN A 11 53.40 -13.13 -12.88
C GLN A 11 53.60 -14.46 -12.13
N TYR A 12 52.99 -14.61 -10.96
CA TYR A 12 53.08 -15.86 -10.21
C TYR A 12 52.39 -17.02 -10.93
N LEU A 13 51.23 -16.74 -11.54
CA LEU A 13 50.49 -17.70 -12.35
C LEU A 13 51.23 -18.02 -13.67
N ASP A 14 52.13 -17.17 -14.15
CA ASP A 14 52.94 -17.48 -15.34
C ASP A 14 53.92 -18.62 -15.05
N GLU A 15 54.51 -18.61 -13.85
CA GLU A 15 55.47 -19.62 -13.38
C GLU A 15 54.82 -20.89 -12.79
N HIS A 16 53.52 -20.87 -12.49
CA HIS A 16 52.80 -21.98 -11.83
C HIS A 16 51.49 -22.34 -12.54
N GLU A 17 51.16 -23.63 -12.65
CA GLU A 17 49.94 -24.06 -13.35
C GLU A 17 48.65 -23.66 -12.63
N ALA A 18 48.62 -23.78 -11.30
CA ALA A 18 47.49 -23.39 -10.47
C ALA A 18 47.94 -22.90 -9.09
N VAL A 19 47.17 -22.00 -8.48
CA VAL A 19 47.46 -21.49 -7.14
C VAL A 19 46.18 -21.12 -6.38
N ASP A 20 46.15 -21.43 -5.09
CA ASP A 20 45.09 -20.96 -4.19
C ASP A 20 45.37 -19.52 -3.73
N THR A 21 44.36 -18.66 -3.82
CA THR A 21 44.31 -17.33 -3.20
C THR A 21 44.75 -17.27 -1.72
N LEU A 22 44.51 -18.29 -0.89
CA LEU A 22 45.00 -18.34 0.50
C LEU A 22 46.52 -18.44 0.54
N HIS A 23 47.11 -19.27 -0.32
CA HIS A 23 48.55 -19.38 -0.44
C HIS A 23 49.18 -18.08 -0.97
N LEU A 24 48.53 -17.44 -1.95
CA LEU A 24 48.95 -16.12 -2.44
C LEU A 24 48.89 -15.04 -1.36
N ALA A 25 47.89 -15.08 -0.48
CA ALA A 25 47.75 -14.14 0.62
C ALA A 25 48.93 -14.27 1.61
N GLU A 26 49.32 -15.49 1.95
CA GLU A 26 50.48 -15.77 2.79
C GLU A 26 51.80 -15.35 2.10
N LEU A 27 51.99 -15.76 0.84
CA LEU A 27 53.21 -15.47 0.07
C LEU A 27 53.43 -13.96 -0.12
N PHE A 28 52.37 -13.24 -0.48
CA PHE A 28 52.44 -11.80 -0.73
C PHE A 28 52.34 -10.96 0.54
N ARG A 29 52.12 -11.59 1.71
CA ARG A 29 51.93 -10.95 3.01
C ARG A 29 50.85 -9.86 2.97
N VAL A 30 49.71 -10.19 2.37
CA VAL A 30 48.55 -9.32 2.25
C VAL A 30 47.29 -10.05 2.71
N GLU A 31 46.32 -9.30 3.21
CA GLU A 31 45.02 -9.85 3.60
C GLU A 31 44.35 -10.56 2.42
N HIS A 32 43.79 -11.74 2.69
CA HIS A 32 43.11 -12.58 1.70
C HIS A 32 42.07 -11.81 0.86
N GLN A 33 41.31 -10.92 1.51
CA GLN A 33 40.30 -10.09 0.83
C GLN A 33 40.88 -9.20 -0.28
N LYS A 34 42.13 -8.73 -0.15
CA LYS A 34 42.79 -7.91 -1.18
C LYS A 34 43.20 -8.75 -2.39
N VAL A 35 43.65 -9.98 -2.15
CA VAL A 35 43.97 -10.95 -3.21
C VAL A 35 42.68 -11.35 -3.96
N VAL A 36 41.60 -11.63 -3.24
CA VAL A 36 40.28 -11.93 -3.84
C VAL A 36 39.77 -10.75 -4.68
N GLY A 37 39.90 -9.51 -4.19
CA GLY A 37 39.53 -8.32 -4.97
C GLY A 37 40.34 -8.14 -6.26
N ALA A 38 41.63 -8.47 -6.22
CA ALA A 38 42.50 -8.48 -7.40
C ALA A 38 42.10 -9.56 -8.41
N VAL A 39 41.82 -10.78 -7.94
CA VAL A 39 41.33 -11.89 -8.77
C VAL A 39 40.01 -11.54 -9.47
N LYS A 40 39.04 -10.98 -8.74
CA LYS A 40 37.77 -10.54 -9.36
C LYS A 40 37.97 -9.45 -10.42
N SER A 41 38.96 -8.57 -10.21
CA SER A 41 39.32 -7.56 -11.20
C SER A 41 40.01 -8.13 -12.43
N LEU A 42 40.71 -9.28 -12.30
CA LEU A 42 41.28 -10.01 -13.44
C LEU A 42 40.21 -10.80 -14.20
N GLN A 43 39.26 -11.38 -13.47
CA GLN A 43 38.11 -12.08 -14.04
C GLN A 43 37.20 -11.15 -14.86
N SER A 44 37.05 -9.88 -14.47
CA SER A 44 36.24 -8.91 -15.22
C SER A 44 36.88 -8.44 -16.53
N LEU A 45 38.15 -8.76 -16.76
CA LEU A 45 38.88 -8.45 -17.99
C LEU A 45 38.72 -9.55 -19.07
N GLY A 46 37.86 -10.54 -18.83
CA GLY A 46 37.56 -11.65 -19.75
C GLY A 46 38.17 -12.99 -19.31
N ASP A 47 38.43 -13.89 -20.26
CA ASP A 47 38.99 -15.23 -20.05
C ASP A 47 40.50 -15.21 -19.77
N LEU A 48 40.96 -14.23 -18.98
CA LEU A 48 42.38 -14.01 -18.68
C LEU A 48 42.87 -14.98 -17.58
N VAL A 49 42.02 -15.29 -16.60
CA VAL A 49 42.26 -16.27 -15.54
C VAL A 49 41.00 -17.09 -15.28
N ASN A 50 41.14 -18.40 -15.12
CA ASN A 50 40.07 -19.29 -14.67
C ASN A 50 40.04 -19.31 -13.14
N VAL A 51 38.84 -19.23 -12.56
CA VAL A 51 38.65 -19.10 -11.12
C VAL A 51 37.65 -20.15 -10.64
N GLU A 52 38.11 -21.11 -9.85
CA GLU A 52 37.26 -22.14 -9.24
C GLU A 52 37.12 -21.90 -7.73
N PRO A 53 35.91 -21.88 -7.16
CA PRO A 53 35.72 -21.67 -5.73
C PRO A 53 36.10 -22.92 -4.90
N LEU A 54 36.89 -22.72 -3.86
CA LEU A 54 37.24 -23.71 -2.85
C LEU A 54 36.65 -23.32 -1.48
N ILE A 55 36.23 -24.33 -0.70
CA ILE A 55 35.62 -24.14 0.61
C ILE A 55 36.43 -24.87 1.67
N HIS A 56 37.03 -24.11 2.59
CA HIS A 56 37.72 -24.65 3.77
C HIS A 56 36.81 -24.51 4.99
N LYS A 57 36.57 -25.61 5.70
CA LYS A 57 35.78 -25.64 6.93
C LYS A 57 36.70 -25.85 8.11
N LYS A 58 36.63 -24.97 9.10
CA LYS A 58 37.38 -25.08 10.35
C LYS A 58 36.45 -24.86 11.53
N TRP A 59 36.60 -25.66 12.57
CA TRP A 59 35.89 -25.45 13.83
C TRP A 59 36.68 -24.48 14.71
N GLU A 60 36.02 -23.47 15.26
CA GLU A 60 36.60 -22.53 16.22
C GLU A 60 35.71 -22.39 17.45
N LEU A 61 36.32 -22.20 18.60
CA LEU A 61 35.60 -21.92 19.85
C LEU A 61 35.03 -20.51 19.80
N THR A 62 33.79 -20.35 20.24
CA THR A 62 33.20 -19.04 20.50
C THR A 62 33.80 -18.43 21.76
N ASP A 63 33.59 -17.14 22.00
CA ASP A 63 34.04 -16.50 23.24
C ASP A 63 33.44 -17.18 24.49
N GLU A 64 32.18 -17.61 24.41
CA GLU A 64 31.53 -18.39 25.46
C GLU A 64 32.14 -19.81 25.60
N GLY A 65 32.45 -20.47 24.48
CA GLY A 65 33.14 -21.76 24.48
C GLY A 65 34.54 -21.70 25.11
N ARG A 66 35.27 -20.61 24.89
CA ARG A 66 36.57 -20.35 25.52
C ARG A 66 36.41 -20.16 27.03
N ALA A 67 35.42 -19.38 27.46
CA ALA A 67 35.11 -19.19 28.88
C ALA A 67 34.74 -20.50 29.57
N VAL A 68 34.02 -21.40 28.89
CA VAL A 68 33.67 -22.74 29.40
C VAL A 68 34.90 -23.66 29.46
N ALA A 69 35.78 -23.62 28.46
CA ALA A 69 37.03 -24.40 28.49
C ALA A 69 37.93 -24.00 29.67
N GLU A 70 37.96 -22.71 30.02
CA GLU A 70 38.75 -22.18 31.13
C GLU A 70 38.08 -22.42 32.49
N ASN A 71 36.81 -22.04 32.66
CA ASN A 71 36.13 -21.96 33.96
C ASN A 71 35.20 -23.13 34.30
N GLY A 72 34.91 -24.03 33.34
CA GLY A 72 33.98 -25.14 33.50
C GLY A 72 32.65 -24.91 32.78
N SER A 73 31.93 -25.98 32.49
CA SER A 73 30.59 -25.89 31.88
C SER A 73 29.59 -25.25 32.82
N HIS A 74 28.57 -24.60 32.24
CA HIS A 74 27.54 -23.90 33.01
C HIS A 74 26.86 -24.83 34.03
N GLU A 75 26.66 -26.10 33.69
CA GLU A 75 26.14 -27.14 34.57
C GLU A 75 27.10 -27.52 35.71
N ALA A 76 28.41 -27.58 35.44
CA ALA A 76 29.42 -27.87 36.46
C ALA A 76 29.62 -26.69 37.42
N VAL A 77 29.60 -25.46 36.89
CA VAL A 77 29.65 -24.22 37.68
C VAL A 77 28.45 -24.14 38.63
N VAL A 78 27.24 -24.45 38.15
CA VAL A 78 26.04 -24.50 39.01
C VAL A 78 26.14 -25.59 40.08
N TYR A 79 26.62 -26.79 39.74
CA TYR A 79 26.81 -27.87 40.72
C TYR A 79 27.82 -27.47 41.82
N ASN A 80 28.94 -26.88 41.44
CA ASN A 80 29.99 -26.45 42.36
C ASN A 80 29.52 -25.33 43.30
N ALA A 81 28.59 -24.48 42.85
CA ALA A 81 28.01 -23.41 43.65
C ALA A 81 26.97 -23.89 44.70
N VAL A 82 26.41 -25.09 44.57
CA VAL A 82 25.44 -25.64 45.54
C VAL A 82 26.19 -26.30 46.71
N PRO A 83 26.14 -25.80 47.96
CA PRO A 83 26.79 -26.45 49.11
C PRO A 83 26.06 -27.75 49.54
N SER A 84 26.72 -28.59 50.34
CA SER A 84 26.17 -29.88 50.82
C SER A 84 24.88 -29.74 51.63
N GLN A 85 24.70 -28.63 52.36
CA GLN A 85 23.46 -28.32 53.09
C GLN A 85 22.30 -27.83 52.20
N GLY A 86 22.54 -27.62 50.91
CA GLY A 86 21.59 -27.02 49.98
C GLY A 86 21.61 -25.49 50.03
N ILE A 87 21.10 -24.87 48.96
CA ILE A 87 20.95 -23.41 48.82
C ILE A 87 19.57 -23.09 48.27
N LEU A 88 19.01 -21.95 48.66
CA LEU A 88 17.76 -21.47 48.09
C LEU A 88 17.97 -21.05 46.63
N GLN A 89 17.01 -21.39 45.77
CA GLN A 89 17.08 -21.07 44.34
C GLN A 89 17.18 -19.56 44.07
N SER A 90 16.57 -18.74 44.95
CA SER A 90 16.62 -17.28 44.92
C SER A 90 18.01 -16.71 45.24
N GLU A 91 18.82 -17.40 46.05
CA GLU A 91 20.20 -17.00 46.35
C GLU A 91 21.18 -17.41 45.24
N LEU A 92 20.90 -18.53 44.57
CA LEU A 92 21.70 -19.02 43.45
C LEU A 92 21.61 -18.11 42.20
N THR A 93 20.52 -17.35 42.06
CA THR A 93 20.20 -16.58 40.83
C THR A 93 20.99 -15.28 40.66
N ASN A 94 21.64 -14.77 41.71
CA ASN A 94 22.24 -13.43 41.73
C ASN A 94 23.76 -13.38 41.46
N GLY A 95 24.47 -14.51 41.32
CA GLY A 95 25.94 -14.54 41.40
C GLY A 95 26.74 -15.12 40.23
N LEU A 96 26.13 -15.75 39.22
CA LEU A 96 26.86 -16.49 38.18
C LEU A 96 26.34 -16.16 36.75
N PRO A 97 27.22 -16.11 35.74
CA PRO A 97 26.80 -15.97 34.34
C PRO A 97 26.08 -17.24 33.85
N ASN A 98 25.05 -17.08 33.01
CA ASN A 98 24.30 -18.17 32.35
C ASN A 98 23.67 -19.26 33.27
N ILE A 99 23.32 -18.90 34.51
CA ILE A 99 22.71 -19.80 35.52
C ILE A 99 21.49 -20.55 35.00
N LYS A 100 20.58 -19.90 34.27
CA LYS A 100 19.33 -20.54 33.81
C LYS A 100 19.62 -21.77 32.92
N VAL A 101 20.64 -21.66 32.06
CA VAL A 101 21.08 -22.73 31.16
C VAL A 101 21.79 -23.83 31.96
N GLY A 102 22.72 -23.44 32.83
CA GLY A 102 23.45 -24.37 33.70
C GLY A 102 22.54 -25.15 34.64
N PHE A 103 21.52 -24.50 35.22
CA PHE A 103 20.56 -25.10 36.15
C PHE A 103 19.66 -26.14 35.45
N SER A 104 19.14 -25.80 34.26
CA SER A 104 18.32 -26.72 33.47
C SER A 104 19.12 -27.96 33.05
N LYS A 105 20.37 -27.77 32.61
CA LYS A 105 21.22 -28.89 32.17
C LYS A 105 21.72 -29.73 33.35
N ALA A 106 22.11 -29.12 34.48
CA ALA A 106 22.46 -29.83 35.71
C ALA A 106 21.28 -30.67 36.26
N MET A 107 20.03 -30.19 36.11
CA MET A 107 18.83 -30.98 36.39
C MET A 107 18.67 -32.16 35.42
N SER A 108 18.87 -31.94 34.11
CA SER A 108 18.76 -33.00 33.09
C SER A 108 19.83 -34.09 33.23
N CYS A 109 21.04 -33.72 33.66
CA CYS A 109 22.14 -34.64 33.97
C CYS A 109 21.96 -35.34 35.33
N GLY A 110 20.93 -34.96 36.09
CA GLY A 110 20.63 -35.54 37.40
C GLY A 110 21.64 -35.17 38.49
N TRP A 111 22.38 -34.06 38.35
CA TRP A 111 23.42 -33.65 39.29
C TRP A 111 22.86 -32.93 40.52
N ILE A 112 21.75 -32.21 40.35
CA ILE A 112 21.04 -31.47 41.40
C ILE A 112 19.59 -31.95 41.56
N LYS A 113 19.00 -31.75 42.73
CA LYS A 113 17.61 -32.05 43.07
C LYS A 113 16.97 -30.84 43.71
N VAL A 114 15.72 -30.54 43.35
CA VAL A 114 14.97 -29.42 43.91
C VAL A 114 13.83 -29.93 44.79
N THR A 115 13.73 -29.42 46.01
CA THR A 115 12.70 -29.78 46.99
C THR A 115 12.00 -28.53 47.48
N ARG A 116 10.67 -28.55 47.61
CA ARG A 116 9.88 -27.38 48.01
C ARG A 116 10.00 -27.17 49.53
N GLN A 117 10.45 -25.99 49.96
CA GLN A 117 10.59 -25.64 51.37
C GLN A 117 9.96 -24.27 51.64
N GLY A 118 8.71 -24.26 52.12
CA GLY A 118 7.94 -23.03 52.32
C GLY A 118 7.55 -22.35 51.00
N ASN A 119 7.82 -21.05 50.89
CA ASN A 119 7.51 -20.22 49.71
C ASN A 119 8.61 -20.26 48.64
N ASP A 120 9.70 -21.01 48.85
CA ASP A 120 10.86 -21.03 47.97
C ASP A 120 11.36 -22.47 47.72
N MET A 121 12.24 -22.63 46.74
CA MET A 121 12.73 -23.94 46.29
C MET A 121 14.17 -24.18 46.78
N LEU A 122 14.38 -25.28 47.51
CA LEU A 122 15.71 -25.68 48.00
C LEU A 122 16.40 -26.59 46.98
N VAL A 123 17.59 -26.20 46.53
CA VAL A 123 18.42 -26.95 45.59
C VAL A 123 19.49 -27.71 46.37
N THR A 124 19.54 -29.04 46.24
CA THR A 124 20.54 -29.90 46.88
C THR A 124 21.31 -30.71 45.83
N ARG A 125 22.54 -31.10 46.14
CA ARG A 125 23.32 -32.02 45.29
C ARG A 125 22.74 -33.42 45.37
N LYS A 126 22.49 -34.06 44.23
CA LYS A 126 22.02 -35.45 44.15
C LYS A 126 23.19 -36.45 44.11
N VAL A 127 24.32 -36.04 43.55
CA VAL A 127 25.56 -36.83 43.44
C VAL A 127 26.71 -36.15 44.19
N ALA A 128 27.66 -36.93 44.70
CA ALA A 128 28.80 -36.42 45.49
C ALA A 128 29.95 -35.87 44.65
N THR A 129 30.10 -36.34 43.41
CA THR A 129 31.11 -35.88 42.43
C THR A 129 30.50 -35.84 41.02
N ILE A 130 31.04 -34.98 40.16
CA ILE A 130 30.65 -34.85 38.74
C ILE A 130 31.89 -34.94 37.84
N THR A 131 31.68 -35.25 36.57
CA THR A 131 32.73 -35.24 35.54
C THR A 131 32.30 -34.27 34.44
N ASP A 132 33.07 -33.21 34.22
CA ASP A 132 32.75 -32.15 33.26
C ASP A 132 33.30 -32.49 31.86
N THR A 133 32.61 -33.42 31.19
CA THR A 133 32.99 -33.88 29.84
C THR A 133 32.94 -32.76 28.81
N VAL A 134 32.08 -31.77 29.00
CA VAL A 134 31.93 -30.61 28.11
C VAL A 134 33.18 -29.72 28.17
N GLN A 135 33.69 -29.44 29.37
CA GLN A 135 34.95 -28.70 29.53
C GLN A 135 36.14 -29.46 28.94
N GLU A 136 36.22 -30.78 29.17
CA GLU A 136 37.30 -31.63 28.65
C GLU A 136 37.33 -31.63 27.12
N HIS A 137 36.17 -31.82 26.47
CA HIS A 137 36.06 -31.78 25.01
C HIS A 137 36.43 -30.41 24.43
N LEU A 138 36.00 -29.30 25.04
CA LEU A 138 36.35 -27.96 24.56
C LEU A 138 37.84 -27.66 24.75
N ARG A 139 38.49 -28.17 25.80
CA ARG A 139 39.95 -28.08 25.98
C ARG A 139 40.71 -28.89 24.92
N HIS A 140 40.23 -30.08 24.56
CA HIS A 140 40.82 -30.86 23.46
C HIS A 140 40.71 -30.14 22.12
N ILE A 141 39.58 -29.48 21.86
CA ILE A 141 39.38 -28.64 20.66
C ILE A 141 40.30 -27.41 20.69
N GLN A 142 40.48 -26.77 21.84
CA GLN A 142 41.39 -25.62 22.01
C GLN A 142 42.86 -26.01 21.76
N ALA A 143 43.26 -27.22 22.16
CA ALA A 143 44.61 -27.75 21.98
C ALA A 143 44.88 -28.30 20.55
N GLY A 144 43.92 -28.21 19.63
CA GLY A 144 44.05 -28.69 18.25
C GLY A 144 43.84 -30.19 18.06
N ASN A 145 43.47 -30.93 19.11
CA ASN A 145 43.24 -32.38 19.07
C ASN A 145 41.77 -32.71 18.73
N MET A 146 41.32 -32.27 17.55
CA MET A 146 39.91 -32.37 17.10
C MET A 146 39.41 -33.81 16.83
N SER A 147 40.31 -34.78 16.76
CA SER A 147 40.00 -36.19 16.51
C SER A 147 39.47 -36.94 17.74
N GLN A 148 39.57 -36.34 18.93
CA GLN A 148 39.17 -36.93 20.21
C GLN A 148 37.71 -36.63 20.59
N VAL A 149 37.00 -35.84 19.79
CA VAL A 149 35.60 -35.47 20.01
C VAL A 149 34.79 -35.92 18.79
N ASP A 150 33.76 -36.75 18.96
CA ASP A 150 32.98 -37.21 17.81
C ASP A 150 32.15 -36.06 17.21
N GLU A 151 31.75 -36.22 15.95
CA GLU A 151 31.01 -35.20 15.20
C GLU A 151 29.63 -34.90 15.81
N GLU A 152 29.01 -35.88 16.49
CA GLU A 152 27.71 -35.70 17.15
C GLU A 152 27.82 -34.68 18.31
N GLN A 153 28.89 -34.76 19.12
CA GLN A 153 29.16 -33.83 20.21
C GLN A 153 29.57 -32.45 19.67
N LYS A 154 30.31 -32.37 18.56
CA LYS A 154 30.62 -31.07 17.91
C LYS A 154 29.35 -30.35 17.45
N GLN A 155 28.38 -31.09 16.90
CA GLN A 155 27.07 -30.53 16.54
C GLN A 155 26.26 -30.11 17.77
N GLU A 156 26.32 -30.85 18.88
CA GLU A 156 25.72 -30.42 20.15
C GLU A 156 26.36 -29.10 20.65
N TYR A 157 27.70 -28.99 20.63
CA TYR A 157 28.40 -27.77 21.04
C TYR A 157 28.14 -26.58 20.13
N ARG A 158 27.93 -26.82 18.83
CA ARG A 158 27.44 -25.80 17.90
C ARG A 158 26.05 -25.30 18.26
N LYS A 159 25.10 -26.21 18.52
CA LYS A 159 23.74 -25.84 18.97
C LYS A 159 23.76 -25.07 20.30
N ARG A 160 24.71 -25.41 21.18
CA ARG A 160 24.95 -24.72 22.46
C ARG A 160 25.71 -23.39 22.33
N LYS A 161 26.08 -22.95 21.11
CA LYS A 161 26.88 -21.75 20.85
C LYS A 161 28.26 -21.75 21.52
N LEU A 162 28.81 -22.92 21.85
CA LEU A 162 30.16 -23.09 22.40
C LEU A 162 31.22 -23.31 21.29
N LEU A 163 30.77 -23.76 20.12
CA LEU A 163 31.60 -24.01 18.95
C LEU A 163 30.94 -23.36 17.72
N GLN A 164 31.74 -22.85 16.79
CA GLN A 164 31.27 -22.33 15.51
C GLN A 164 32.08 -22.94 14.36
N GLU A 165 31.41 -23.18 13.24
CA GLU A 165 32.05 -23.63 11.99
C GLU A 165 32.39 -22.39 11.17
N VAL A 166 33.68 -22.07 11.05
CA VAL A 166 34.18 -20.98 10.21
C VAL A 166 34.42 -21.52 8.80
N ILE A 167 33.67 -20.98 7.84
CA ILE A 167 33.78 -21.33 6.44
C ILE A 167 34.64 -20.27 5.76
N ILE A 168 35.85 -20.64 5.38
CA ILE A 168 36.78 -19.78 4.64
C ILE A 168 36.64 -20.14 3.16
N LYS A 169 36.12 -19.21 2.36
CA LYS A 169 36.06 -19.34 0.91
C LYS A 169 37.37 -18.86 0.30
N SER A 170 38.00 -19.71 -0.48
CA SER A 170 39.17 -19.38 -1.30
C SER A 170 38.87 -19.70 -2.76
N TYR A 171 39.79 -19.35 -3.66
CA TYR A 171 39.66 -19.59 -5.08
C TYR A 171 40.95 -20.20 -5.62
N LEU A 172 40.81 -21.28 -6.40
CA LEU A 172 41.86 -21.87 -7.20
C LEU A 172 41.94 -21.13 -8.54
N LEU A 173 43.09 -20.54 -8.80
CA LEU A 173 43.37 -19.81 -10.03
C LEU A 173 44.13 -20.71 -11.00
N SER A 174 43.75 -20.71 -12.27
CA SER A 174 44.50 -21.32 -13.36
C SER A 174 44.52 -20.42 -14.59
N LYS A 175 45.43 -20.69 -15.55
CA LYS A 175 45.58 -19.88 -16.76
C LYS A 175 44.30 -19.94 -17.62
N GLY A 176 43.77 -18.78 -17.99
CA GLY A 176 42.66 -18.66 -18.94
C GLY A 176 43.13 -18.77 -20.40
N LYS A 177 42.20 -18.72 -21.36
CA LYS A 177 42.51 -18.84 -22.80
C LYS A 177 43.29 -17.66 -23.34
N ASP A 178 43.02 -16.46 -22.81
CA ASP A 178 43.63 -15.19 -23.21
C ASP A 178 44.66 -14.70 -22.18
N PHE A 179 45.35 -15.64 -21.51
CA PHE A 179 46.31 -15.32 -20.46
C PHE A 179 47.45 -14.42 -20.99
N SER A 180 47.60 -13.25 -20.37
CA SER A 180 48.66 -12.27 -20.66
C SER A 180 49.21 -11.70 -19.36
N THR A 181 50.51 -11.43 -19.34
CA THR A 181 51.19 -10.79 -18.21
C THR A 181 51.00 -9.26 -18.18
N SER A 182 50.48 -8.68 -19.27
CA SER A 182 50.18 -7.24 -19.39
C SER A 182 48.70 -7.00 -19.72
N VAL A 183 48.08 -6.10 -18.96
CA VAL A 183 46.66 -5.72 -19.14
C VAL A 183 46.61 -4.46 -19.99
N GLU A 184 46.28 -4.59 -21.27
CA GLU A 184 45.97 -3.44 -22.12
C GLU A 184 44.54 -2.94 -21.84
N LYS A 185 44.40 -1.67 -21.43
CA LYS A 185 43.09 -1.06 -21.23
C LYS A 185 42.53 -0.56 -22.57
N ALA A 186 41.36 -1.04 -22.95
CA ALA A 186 40.59 -0.47 -24.05
C ALA A 186 40.10 0.95 -23.70
N GLU A 187 40.19 1.87 -24.65
CA GLU A 187 39.72 3.26 -24.52
C GLU A 187 38.18 3.32 -24.50
N SER A 188 37.59 4.25 -23.76
CA SER A 188 36.13 4.40 -23.67
C SER A 188 35.54 5.24 -24.79
N ASP A 189 36.13 6.40 -25.06
CA ASP A 189 35.58 7.41 -25.93
C ASP A 189 36.61 7.89 -26.96
N LEU A 190 36.11 8.36 -28.10
CA LEU A 190 36.92 8.98 -29.14
C LEU A 190 37.19 10.44 -28.76
N THR A 191 38.46 10.82 -28.59
CA THR A 191 38.84 12.21 -28.29
C THR A 191 39.32 12.97 -29.53
N VAL A 192 39.27 14.30 -29.45
CA VAL A 192 39.71 15.19 -30.54
C VAL A 192 41.20 14.98 -30.87
N GLU A 193 42.04 14.73 -29.87
CA GLU A 193 43.47 14.48 -30.03
C GLU A 193 43.74 13.14 -30.74
N MET A 194 42.94 12.12 -30.45
CA MET A 194 43.05 10.82 -31.14
C MET A 194 42.70 10.96 -32.62
N ILE A 195 41.65 11.71 -32.94
CA ILE A 195 41.25 12.02 -34.32
C ILE A 195 42.37 12.77 -35.05
N THR A 196 42.96 13.78 -34.39
CA THR A 196 44.01 14.63 -34.97
C THR A 196 45.32 13.87 -35.19
N SER A 197 45.71 12.99 -34.26
CA SER A 197 46.95 12.21 -34.34
C SER A 197 46.83 10.91 -35.15
N GLY A 198 45.62 10.46 -35.45
CA GLY A 198 45.35 9.18 -36.12
C GLY A 198 45.45 7.95 -35.20
N SER A 199 45.76 8.13 -33.90
CA SER A 199 45.97 7.02 -32.96
C SER A 199 44.73 6.15 -32.72
N TRP A 200 43.53 6.65 -33.05
CA TRP A 200 42.28 5.88 -32.94
C TRP A 200 42.24 4.65 -33.85
N ARG A 201 43.06 4.61 -34.92
CA ARG A 201 43.09 3.46 -35.85
C ARG A 201 43.75 2.23 -35.24
N GLU A 202 44.66 2.42 -34.29
CA GLU A 202 45.47 1.35 -33.70
C GLU A 202 44.97 0.92 -32.31
N LYS A 203 44.26 1.82 -31.60
CA LYS A 203 43.72 1.54 -30.26
C LYS A 203 42.42 0.74 -30.31
N LYS A 204 42.23 -0.17 -29.34
CA LYS A 204 40.96 -0.89 -29.13
C LYS A 204 40.02 -0.07 -28.26
N PHE A 205 38.76 0.06 -28.69
CA PHE A 205 37.70 0.72 -27.94
C PHE A 205 36.79 -0.30 -27.26
N LYS A 206 36.22 0.10 -26.13
CA LYS A 206 35.14 -0.68 -25.52
C LYS A 206 33.91 -0.66 -26.42
N PRO A 207 33.25 -1.80 -26.68
CA PRO A 207 32.01 -1.82 -27.44
C PRO A 207 30.93 -1.03 -26.69
N TYR A 208 30.19 -0.19 -27.41
CA TYR A 208 29.09 0.57 -26.83
C TYR A 208 27.90 -0.36 -26.57
N ASN A 209 27.33 -0.31 -25.38
CA ASN A 209 26.15 -1.10 -25.05
C ASN A 209 24.90 -0.46 -25.68
N LEU A 210 24.43 -1.03 -26.80
CA LEU A 210 23.23 -0.56 -27.51
C LEU A 210 21.93 -1.00 -26.85
N ASP A 211 21.98 -1.94 -25.91
CA ASP A 211 20.81 -2.43 -25.16
C ASP A 211 20.47 -1.52 -23.96
N ALA A 212 21.36 -0.60 -23.59
CA ALA A 212 21.14 0.35 -22.52
C ALA A 212 20.34 1.57 -22.99
N LEU A 213 19.43 2.05 -22.14
CA LEU A 213 18.76 3.33 -22.36
C LEU A 213 19.79 4.47 -22.35
N GLY A 214 19.72 5.35 -23.36
CA GLY A 214 20.53 6.56 -23.42
C GLY A 214 20.18 7.56 -22.32
N VAL A 215 21.05 8.56 -22.13
CA VAL A 215 20.78 9.65 -21.18
C VAL A 215 19.66 10.54 -21.73
N ALA A 216 18.57 10.66 -20.98
CA ALA A 216 17.48 11.55 -21.34
C ALA A 216 17.95 13.02 -21.33
N PRO A 217 17.68 13.82 -22.38
CA PRO A 217 18.06 15.21 -22.40
C PRO A 217 17.26 16.01 -21.36
N ALA A 218 17.90 16.99 -20.72
CA ALA A 218 17.20 17.92 -19.84
C ALA A 218 16.23 18.78 -20.67
N CYS A 219 14.94 18.70 -20.37
CA CYS A 219 13.89 19.47 -21.05
C CYS A 219 12.88 20.05 -20.04
N GLY A 220 12.06 21.00 -20.51
CA GLY A 220 10.96 21.55 -19.71
C GLY A 220 9.74 20.63 -19.75
N HIS A 221 9.01 20.54 -18.64
CA HIS A 221 7.83 19.67 -18.52
C HIS A 221 6.58 20.49 -18.15
N LEU A 222 5.44 20.12 -18.72
CA LEU A 222 4.14 20.70 -18.39
C LEU A 222 3.39 19.77 -17.44
N HIS A 223 2.73 20.35 -16.44
CA HIS A 223 1.96 19.58 -15.47
C HIS A 223 0.81 18.81 -16.15
N PRO A 224 0.60 17.50 -15.87
CA PRO A 224 -0.40 16.65 -16.52
C PRO A 224 -1.81 17.27 -16.53
N LEU A 225 -2.28 17.76 -15.37
CA LEU A 225 -3.57 18.43 -15.23
C LEU A 225 -3.71 19.67 -16.15
N LEU A 226 -2.66 20.48 -16.30
CA LEU A 226 -2.70 21.69 -17.13
C LEU A 226 -2.75 21.37 -18.62
N ARG A 227 -2.26 20.19 -19.01
CA ARG A 227 -2.31 19.71 -20.40
C ARG A 227 -3.70 19.24 -20.75
N VAL A 228 -4.34 18.50 -19.84
CA VAL A 228 -5.76 18.15 -19.97
C VAL A 228 -6.61 19.42 -19.95
N ARG A 229 -6.28 20.43 -19.13
CA ARG A 229 -6.94 21.74 -19.19
C ARG A 229 -6.88 22.35 -20.59
N ALA A 230 -5.71 22.34 -21.22
CA ALA A 230 -5.53 22.88 -22.57
C ALA A 230 -6.32 22.07 -23.62
N GLU A 231 -6.43 20.75 -23.45
CA GLU A 231 -7.24 19.88 -24.29
C GLU A 231 -8.74 20.21 -24.18
N PHE A 232 -9.25 20.32 -22.95
CA PHE A 232 -10.64 20.73 -22.70
C PHE A 232 -10.92 22.11 -23.27
N HIS A 233 -10.01 23.07 -23.07
CA HIS A 233 -10.11 24.42 -23.63
C HIS A 233 -10.23 24.38 -25.16
N GLN A 234 -9.37 23.61 -25.83
CA GLN A 234 -9.41 23.44 -27.28
C GLN A 234 -10.74 22.82 -27.76
N ILE A 235 -11.28 21.83 -27.04
CA ILE A 235 -12.56 21.20 -27.39
C ILE A 235 -13.71 22.22 -27.35
N PHE A 236 -13.76 23.07 -26.31
CA PHE A 236 -14.76 24.13 -26.24
C PHE A 236 -14.64 25.11 -27.41
N LEU A 237 -13.42 25.53 -27.76
CA LEU A 237 -13.19 26.41 -28.91
C LEU A 237 -13.63 25.75 -30.23
N GLU A 238 -13.31 24.48 -30.45
CA GLU A 238 -13.78 23.72 -31.62
C GLU A 238 -15.31 23.61 -31.70
N MET A 239 -15.99 23.59 -30.56
CA MET A 239 -17.46 23.56 -30.46
C MET A 239 -18.12 24.95 -30.55
N GLY A 240 -17.32 26.01 -30.71
CA GLY A 240 -17.79 27.39 -30.86
C GLY A 240 -18.17 28.07 -29.54
N PHE A 241 -17.60 27.63 -28.42
CA PHE A 241 -17.79 28.27 -27.12
C PHE A 241 -16.81 29.42 -26.91
N THR A 242 -17.27 30.44 -26.19
CA THR A 242 -16.46 31.60 -25.79
C THR A 242 -16.06 31.47 -24.32
N GLU A 243 -14.79 31.71 -24.00
CA GLU A 243 -14.29 31.61 -22.62
C GLU A 243 -14.81 32.77 -21.76
N MET A 244 -15.36 32.46 -20.58
CA MET A 244 -15.83 33.43 -19.61
C MET A 244 -14.67 33.91 -18.72
N PRO A 245 -14.64 35.19 -18.32
CA PRO A 245 -13.67 35.68 -17.37
C PRO A 245 -13.97 35.17 -15.95
N THR A 246 -13.05 34.41 -15.37
CA THR A 246 -13.18 33.80 -14.04
C THR A 246 -12.22 34.42 -13.01
N ASN A 247 -11.79 35.67 -13.23
CA ASN A 247 -10.74 36.35 -12.47
C ASN A 247 -11.18 36.82 -11.05
N ASN A 248 -11.92 35.98 -10.33
CA ASN A 248 -12.43 36.20 -8.99
C ASN A 248 -12.57 34.87 -8.21
N TYR A 249 -11.68 34.63 -7.25
CA TYR A 249 -11.84 33.50 -6.31
C TYR A 249 -12.84 33.80 -5.20
N ILE A 250 -12.90 35.06 -4.77
CA ILE A 250 -13.88 35.54 -3.80
C ILE A 250 -15.13 35.95 -4.56
N GLU A 251 -16.26 35.41 -4.13
CA GLU A 251 -17.58 35.77 -4.63
C GLU A 251 -18.47 36.17 -3.45
N ASN A 252 -19.43 37.07 -3.68
CA ASN A 252 -20.46 37.29 -2.67
C ASN A 252 -21.53 36.19 -2.75
N SER A 253 -22.17 35.91 -1.62
CA SER A 253 -23.17 34.85 -1.51
C SER A 253 -24.38 35.11 -2.42
N PHE A 254 -24.64 36.37 -2.76
CA PHE A 254 -25.61 36.74 -3.77
C PHE A 254 -25.32 36.06 -5.12
N TRP A 255 -24.16 36.29 -5.74
CA TRP A 255 -23.82 35.69 -7.03
C TRP A 255 -23.55 34.20 -6.94
N ASN A 256 -22.97 33.74 -5.83
CA ASN A 256 -22.64 32.34 -5.64
C ASN A 256 -23.87 31.46 -5.35
N PHE A 257 -24.94 32.00 -4.77
CA PHE A 257 -26.11 31.21 -4.37
C PHE A 257 -27.44 31.85 -4.77
N ASP A 258 -27.73 33.07 -4.30
CA ASP A 258 -29.07 33.67 -4.44
C ASP A 258 -29.46 33.93 -5.90
N ALA A 259 -28.52 34.41 -6.73
CA ALA A 259 -28.70 34.68 -8.15
C ALA A 259 -28.97 33.40 -8.96
N LEU A 260 -28.54 32.25 -8.46
CA LEU A 260 -28.82 30.93 -9.02
C LEU A 260 -30.20 30.40 -8.59
N PHE A 261 -30.98 31.14 -7.80
CA PHE A 261 -32.19 30.63 -7.18
C PHE A 261 -31.93 29.50 -6.17
N GLN A 262 -30.74 29.45 -5.54
CA GLN A 262 -30.47 28.53 -4.43
C GLN A 262 -30.92 29.17 -3.09
N PRO A 263 -31.76 28.49 -2.28
CA PRO A 263 -32.34 29.09 -1.08
C PRO A 263 -31.29 29.36 0.02
N GLN A 264 -31.54 30.35 0.87
CA GLN A 264 -30.60 30.75 1.94
C GLN A 264 -30.40 29.69 3.02
N GLN A 265 -31.41 28.85 3.26
CA GLN A 265 -31.38 27.71 4.18
C GLN A 265 -30.77 26.42 3.58
N HIS A 266 -30.19 26.49 2.36
CA HIS A 266 -29.63 25.30 1.72
C HIS A 266 -28.35 24.83 2.46
N PRO A 267 -28.20 23.52 2.75
CA PRO A 267 -27.05 22.98 3.50
C PRO A 267 -25.69 23.39 2.92
N ALA A 268 -25.55 23.43 1.59
CA ALA A 268 -24.32 23.88 0.94
C ALA A 268 -23.88 25.32 1.32
N ARG A 269 -24.75 26.15 1.93
CA ARG A 269 -24.39 27.49 2.44
C ARG A 269 -23.91 27.45 3.90
N ASP A 270 -23.87 26.28 4.53
CA ASP A 270 -23.33 26.14 5.87
C ASP A 270 -21.81 26.23 5.88
N ALA A 271 -21.25 26.67 7.01
CA ALA A 271 -19.81 26.79 7.20
C ALA A 271 -19.07 25.45 7.12
N HIS A 272 -19.79 24.33 7.25
CA HIS A 272 -19.26 22.99 7.05
C HIS A 272 -18.99 22.66 5.58
N ASP A 273 -19.69 23.29 4.63
CA ASP A 273 -19.54 23.03 3.18
C ASP A 273 -18.84 24.18 2.43
N THR A 274 -18.98 25.42 2.92
CA THR A 274 -18.48 26.62 2.24
C THR A 274 -17.46 27.39 3.08
N PHE A 275 -16.36 27.82 2.44
CA PHE A 275 -15.39 28.71 3.05
C PHE A 275 -15.88 30.17 3.02
N PHE A 276 -16.30 30.68 4.17
CA PHE A 276 -16.64 32.09 4.36
C PHE A 276 -15.39 32.95 4.58
N ILE A 277 -15.41 34.15 4.02
CA ILE A 277 -14.29 35.09 4.12
C ILE A 277 -14.37 35.88 5.44
N SER A 278 -13.26 35.94 6.16
CA SER A 278 -13.13 36.80 7.35
C SER A 278 -12.79 38.25 6.99
N ASN A 279 -11.94 38.46 5.99
CA ASN A 279 -11.57 39.77 5.47
C ASN A 279 -11.26 39.71 3.95
N PRO A 280 -12.00 40.42 3.08
CA PRO A 280 -13.18 41.25 3.37
C PRO A 280 -14.44 40.40 3.64
N ARG A 281 -15.11 40.60 4.79
CA ARG A 281 -16.25 39.76 5.22
C ARG A 281 -17.51 39.90 4.36
N SER A 282 -17.82 41.11 3.94
CA SER A 282 -19.05 41.42 3.21
C SER A 282 -18.79 42.29 1.98
N SER A 283 -19.69 42.19 1.01
CA SER A 283 -19.68 42.99 -0.22
C SER A 283 -21.10 43.19 -0.74
N SER A 284 -21.49 44.44 -0.93
CA SER A 284 -22.76 44.84 -1.56
C SER A 284 -22.61 45.11 -3.06
N ARG A 285 -21.57 44.57 -3.70
CA ARG A 285 -21.30 44.73 -5.14
C ARG A 285 -22.22 43.83 -6.00
N PHE A 286 -23.51 44.13 -6.00
CA PHE A 286 -24.52 43.56 -6.90
C PHE A 286 -25.55 44.62 -7.31
N PRO A 287 -26.19 44.49 -8.48
CA PRO A 287 -27.15 45.47 -8.98
C PRO A 287 -28.41 45.55 -8.10
N PRO A 288 -28.78 46.72 -7.55
CA PRO A 288 -29.92 46.85 -6.63
C PRO A 288 -31.26 46.44 -7.24
N GLU A 289 -31.49 46.74 -8.51
CA GLU A 289 -32.72 46.35 -9.21
C GLU A 289 -32.85 44.82 -9.35
N TYR A 290 -31.73 44.15 -9.67
CA TYR A 290 -31.71 42.70 -9.79
C TYR A 290 -31.91 42.02 -8.43
N LEU A 291 -31.26 42.56 -7.38
CA LEU A 291 -31.43 42.11 -6.01
C LEU A 291 -32.91 42.10 -5.58
N GLN A 292 -33.66 43.18 -5.85
CA GLN A 292 -35.07 43.25 -5.46
C GLN A 292 -35.92 42.20 -6.19
N LYS A 293 -35.64 41.95 -7.47
CA LYS A 293 -36.33 40.88 -8.22
C LYS A 293 -36.00 39.50 -7.67
N VAL A 294 -34.73 39.23 -7.37
CA VAL A 294 -34.29 37.96 -6.74
C VAL A 294 -34.98 37.79 -5.38
N LYS A 295 -34.95 38.81 -4.52
CA LYS A 295 -35.63 38.81 -3.21
C LYS A 295 -37.12 38.48 -3.36
N GLN A 296 -37.81 39.12 -4.30
CA GLN A 296 -39.23 38.89 -4.55
C GLN A 296 -39.50 37.45 -4.98
N VAL A 297 -38.76 36.92 -5.94
CA VAL A 297 -38.96 35.57 -6.49
C VAL A 297 -38.62 34.49 -5.47
N HIS A 298 -37.56 34.67 -4.68
CA HIS A 298 -37.22 33.75 -3.59
C HIS A 298 -38.29 33.69 -2.51
N SER A 299 -38.79 34.84 -2.07
CA SER A 299 -39.69 34.92 -0.91
C SER A 299 -41.15 34.68 -1.27
N LYS A 300 -41.69 35.43 -2.24
CA LYS A 300 -43.11 35.48 -2.58
C LYS A 300 -43.44 34.80 -3.92
N GLY A 301 -42.43 34.31 -4.63
CA GLY A 301 -42.59 33.80 -5.98
C GLY A 301 -42.72 34.91 -7.02
N GLY A 302 -42.90 34.47 -8.26
CA GLY A 302 -42.91 35.30 -9.45
C GLY A 302 -42.70 34.44 -10.68
N TYR A 303 -43.01 34.97 -11.86
CA TYR A 303 -42.82 34.27 -13.13
C TYR A 303 -43.46 32.86 -13.17
N LYS A 304 -44.69 32.74 -12.66
CA LYS A 304 -45.47 31.49 -12.51
C LYS A 304 -44.94 30.52 -11.44
N SER A 305 -43.82 30.82 -10.78
CA SER A 305 -43.32 30.07 -9.63
C SER A 305 -43.91 30.59 -8.32
N GLN A 306 -44.08 29.69 -7.35
CA GLN A 306 -44.51 30.02 -5.99
C GLN A 306 -43.37 30.56 -5.11
N GLY A 307 -42.12 30.48 -5.58
CA GLY A 307 -40.95 30.79 -4.77
C GLY A 307 -40.75 29.75 -3.66
N TYR A 308 -39.89 30.08 -2.69
CA TYR A 308 -39.59 29.19 -1.56
C TYR A 308 -40.37 29.52 -0.29
N GLY A 309 -41.12 30.62 -0.24
CA GLY A 309 -42.00 30.95 0.89
C GLY A 309 -41.27 31.30 2.19
N TYR A 310 -40.06 31.86 2.14
CA TYR A 310 -39.27 32.27 3.31
C TYR A 310 -38.92 33.77 3.29
N ASP A 311 -38.48 34.29 4.43
CA ASP A 311 -37.99 35.66 4.54
C ASP A 311 -36.53 35.75 4.07
N TRP A 312 -36.32 36.37 2.90
CA TRP A 312 -35.01 36.53 2.28
C TRP A 312 -34.24 37.68 2.93
N LYS A 313 -33.05 37.36 3.46
CA LYS A 313 -32.21 38.28 4.23
C LYS A 313 -31.06 38.82 3.40
N ILE A 314 -30.89 40.15 3.39
CA ILE A 314 -29.81 40.79 2.63
C ILE A 314 -28.44 40.51 3.23
N GLU A 315 -28.39 40.36 4.56
CA GLU A 315 -27.17 40.11 5.32
C GLU A 315 -26.52 38.78 4.93
N GLU A 316 -27.33 37.78 4.52
CA GLU A 316 -26.85 36.49 4.03
C GLU A 316 -26.27 36.59 2.63
N ALA A 317 -26.80 37.48 1.78
CA ALA A 317 -26.36 37.69 0.42
C ALA A 317 -25.06 38.51 0.33
N GLU A 318 -24.85 39.40 1.30
CA GLU A 318 -23.65 40.24 1.40
C GLU A 318 -22.40 39.48 1.86
N LYS A 319 -22.54 38.30 2.48
CA LYS A 319 -21.38 37.51 2.95
C LYS A 319 -20.49 37.09 1.78
N ASN A 320 -19.20 37.36 1.88
CA ASN A 320 -18.22 36.86 0.92
C ASN A 320 -17.83 35.42 1.24
N VAL A 321 -17.66 34.63 0.19
CA VAL A 321 -17.24 33.24 0.21
C VAL A 321 -16.12 33.02 -0.81
N LEU A 322 -15.31 31.98 -0.63
CA LEU A 322 -14.58 31.43 -1.76
C LEU A 322 -15.60 30.72 -2.66
N ARG A 323 -15.56 31.00 -3.97
CA ARG A 323 -16.54 30.45 -4.91
C ARG A 323 -16.57 28.93 -4.84
N THR A 324 -17.77 28.36 -4.72
CA THR A 324 -17.97 26.90 -4.54
C THR A 324 -18.09 26.16 -5.86
N HIS A 325 -18.40 26.88 -6.94
CA HIS A 325 -18.57 26.38 -8.30
C HIS A 325 -18.46 27.54 -9.30
N THR A 326 -18.08 27.24 -10.53
CA THR A 326 -17.98 28.22 -11.63
C THR A 326 -19.34 28.76 -12.09
N THR A 327 -20.45 28.17 -11.66
CA THR A 327 -21.81 28.59 -12.03
C THR A 327 -22.14 30.02 -11.59
N ALA A 328 -21.45 30.53 -10.57
CA ALA A 328 -21.53 31.94 -10.18
C ALA A 328 -21.05 32.88 -11.31
N VAL A 329 -20.01 32.48 -12.04
CA VAL A 329 -19.49 33.20 -13.21
C VAL A 329 -20.50 33.15 -14.35
N SER A 330 -21.12 31.99 -14.58
CA SER A 330 -22.20 31.82 -15.55
C SER A 330 -23.39 32.75 -15.24
N ALA A 331 -23.80 32.88 -13.97
CA ALA A 331 -24.86 33.80 -13.58
C ALA A 331 -24.52 35.26 -13.90
N ARG A 332 -23.26 35.68 -13.64
CA ARG A 332 -22.79 37.03 -14.00
C ARG A 332 -22.83 37.25 -15.51
N MET A 333 -22.36 36.27 -16.29
CA MET A 333 -22.35 36.36 -17.75
C MET A 333 -23.76 36.38 -18.35
N LEU A 334 -24.68 35.55 -17.85
CA LEU A 334 -26.08 35.55 -18.28
C LEU A 334 -26.80 36.85 -17.91
N TYR A 335 -26.50 37.42 -16.74
CA TYR A 335 -27.03 38.72 -16.36
C TYR A 335 -26.52 39.85 -17.29
N LEU A 336 -25.23 39.82 -17.65
CA LEU A 336 -24.66 40.77 -18.62
C LEU A 336 -25.30 40.60 -20.01
N LEU A 337 -25.45 39.36 -20.48
CA LEU A 337 -26.10 39.04 -21.74
C LEU A 337 -27.54 39.57 -21.79
N ALA A 338 -28.30 39.42 -20.70
CA ALA A 338 -29.64 39.97 -20.58
C ALA A 338 -29.65 41.51 -20.69
N ARG A 339 -28.58 42.17 -20.23
CA ARG A 339 -28.49 43.63 -20.18
C ARG A 339 -28.07 44.26 -21.50
N GLU A 340 -27.19 43.61 -22.24
CA GLU A 340 -26.70 44.07 -23.55
C GLU A 340 -27.68 43.77 -24.70
N GLY A 341 -28.72 42.99 -24.41
CA GLY A 341 -29.69 42.50 -25.38
C GLY A 341 -29.38 41.07 -25.77
N PHE A 342 -30.36 40.18 -25.60
CA PHE A 342 -30.15 38.75 -25.77
C PHE A 342 -29.70 38.40 -27.19
N LYS A 343 -28.66 37.58 -27.27
CA LYS A 343 -28.18 36.91 -28.48
C LYS A 343 -27.81 35.47 -28.12
N PRO A 344 -28.15 34.48 -28.95
CA PRO A 344 -27.73 33.10 -28.74
C PRO A 344 -26.23 33.02 -28.50
N SER A 345 -25.82 32.41 -27.39
CA SER A 345 -24.45 32.45 -26.91
C SER A 345 -24.04 31.11 -26.28
N LYS A 346 -22.78 30.74 -26.50
CA LYS A 346 -22.14 29.56 -25.92
C LYS A 346 -20.95 30.01 -25.08
N TYR A 347 -20.95 29.67 -23.80
CA TYR A 347 -19.93 30.10 -22.85
C TYR A 347 -19.30 28.91 -22.14
N PHE A 348 -18.01 28.98 -21.87
CA PHE A 348 -17.34 27.99 -21.05
C PHE A 348 -16.36 28.62 -20.08
N SER A 349 -16.01 27.89 -19.03
CA SER A 349 -14.93 28.25 -18.13
C SER A 349 -14.23 27.02 -17.58
N ILE A 350 -12.94 27.14 -17.29
CA ILE A 350 -12.18 26.10 -16.60
C ILE A 350 -11.36 26.77 -15.50
N ASP A 351 -11.82 26.68 -14.27
CA ASP A 351 -11.14 27.38 -13.18
C ASP A 351 -11.35 26.73 -11.81
N ARG A 352 -10.52 27.15 -10.86
CA ARG A 352 -10.45 26.59 -9.51
C ARG A 352 -11.63 27.01 -8.65
N VAL A 353 -12.22 26.06 -7.94
CA VAL A 353 -13.32 26.27 -6.98
C VAL A 353 -12.92 25.69 -5.63
N PHE A 354 -13.62 26.13 -4.58
CA PHE A 354 -13.25 25.84 -3.20
C PHE A 354 -14.44 25.28 -2.44
N ARG A 355 -14.28 24.15 -1.78
CA ARG A 355 -15.31 23.52 -0.95
C ARG A 355 -14.70 23.07 0.36
N ASN A 356 -15.40 23.29 1.46
CA ASN A 356 -14.93 22.89 2.79
C ASN A 356 -15.19 21.40 3.05
N GLU A 357 -14.85 20.56 2.07
CA GLU A 357 -15.01 19.12 2.17
C GLU A 357 -13.82 18.49 2.91
N THR A 358 -14.07 17.34 3.55
CA THR A 358 -13.00 16.61 4.23
C THR A 358 -12.03 16.05 3.19
N LEU A 359 -10.75 16.36 3.33
CA LEU A 359 -9.70 15.90 2.42
C LEU A 359 -9.58 14.37 2.45
N ASP A 360 -9.83 13.71 1.33
CA ASP A 360 -9.63 12.26 1.16
C ASP A 360 -8.84 11.94 -0.12
N ALA A 361 -8.84 10.70 -0.60
CA ALA A 361 -8.11 10.29 -1.81
C ALA A 361 -8.76 10.79 -3.12
N THR A 362 -10.01 11.25 -3.05
CA THR A 362 -10.86 11.62 -4.18
C THR A 362 -11.36 13.08 -4.14
N HIS A 363 -11.34 13.70 -2.96
CA HIS A 363 -11.83 15.06 -2.70
C HIS A 363 -10.70 15.94 -2.18
N LEU A 364 -10.61 17.13 -2.77
CA LEU A 364 -9.73 18.21 -2.33
C LEU A 364 -10.55 19.44 -1.95
N ALA A 365 -10.04 20.23 -1.02
CA ALA A 365 -10.64 21.50 -0.63
C ALA A 365 -10.62 22.53 -1.78
N GLU A 366 -9.71 22.36 -2.73
CA GLU A 366 -9.65 23.12 -3.97
C GLU A 366 -9.45 22.18 -5.17
N PHE A 367 -10.19 22.41 -6.25
CA PHE A 367 -10.10 21.63 -7.49
C PHE A 367 -10.60 22.47 -8.67
N HIS A 368 -10.37 22.05 -9.91
CA HIS A 368 -10.79 22.78 -11.10
C HIS A 368 -12.12 22.25 -11.61
N GLN A 369 -13.08 23.17 -11.75
CA GLN A 369 -14.36 22.89 -12.38
C GLN A 369 -14.31 23.38 -13.82
N VAL A 370 -14.73 22.49 -14.73
CA VAL A 370 -15.03 22.78 -16.12
C VAL A 370 -16.53 22.97 -16.22
N GLU A 371 -16.97 24.06 -16.85
CA GLU A 371 -18.39 24.33 -17.06
C GLU A 371 -18.65 24.85 -18.47
N GLY A 372 -19.70 24.32 -19.10
CA GLY A 372 -20.23 24.78 -20.38
C GLY A 372 -21.69 25.22 -20.22
N VAL A 373 -22.05 26.32 -20.90
CA VAL A 373 -23.38 26.94 -20.86
C VAL A 373 -23.77 27.34 -22.28
N ILE A 374 -24.99 26.99 -22.71
CA ILE A 374 -25.59 27.44 -23.96
C ILE A 374 -26.90 28.13 -23.65
N ALA A 375 -27.04 29.38 -24.10
CA ALA A 375 -28.27 30.15 -24.03
C ALA A 375 -28.80 30.36 -25.45
N ASP A 376 -29.99 29.83 -25.74
CA ASP A 376 -30.64 29.98 -27.05
C ASP A 376 -32.18 29.87 -26.89
N TYR A 377 -32.90 30.15 -27.96
CA TYR A 377 -34.35 30.05 -28.00
C TYR A 377 -34.80 28.59 -27.98
N ASN A 378 -35.75 28.27 -27.09
CA ASN A 378 -36.45 26.99 -27.04
C ASN A 378 -35.55 25.74 -26.93
N LEU A 379 -34.38 25.86 -26.28
CA LEU A 379 -33.53 24.69 -26.01
C LEU A 379 -34.27 23.65 -25.17
N THR A 380 -34.02 22.39 -25.49
CA THR A 380 -34.63 21.23 -24.85
C THR A 380 -33.58 20.39 -24.13
N LEU A 381 -34.05 19.41 -23.33
CA LEU A 381 -33.18 18.42 -22.72
C LEU A 381 -32.42 17.58 -23.77
N GLY A 382 -33.00 17.39 -24.96
CA GLY A 382 -32.36 16.67 -26.07
C GLY A 382 -31.14 17.41 -26.61
N ASP A 383 -31.18 18.75 -26.66
CA ASP A 383 -30.05 19.57 -27.08
C ASP A 383 -28.88 19.49 -26.10
N LEU A 384 -29.18 19.41 -24.79
CA LEU A 384 -28.18 19.17 -23.75
C LEU A 384 -27.52 17.80 -23.91
N ILE A 385 -28.31 16.74 -24.09
CA ILE A 385 -27.80 15.39 -24.31
C ILE A 385 -26.94 15.33 -25.59
N GLY A 386 -27.40 15.92 -26.69
CA GLY A 386 -26.66 15.97 -27.96
C GLY A 386 -25.33 16.70 -27.82
N THR A 387 -25.32 17.83 -27.12
CA THR A 387 -24.10 18.61 -26.82
C THR A 387 -23.12 17.78 -25.99
N LEU A 388 -23.60 17.07 -24.96
CA LEU A 388 -22.77 16.21 -24.12
C LEU A 388 -22.17 15.05 -24.92
N TYR A 389 -22.94 14.41 -25.81
CA TYR A 389 -22.40 13.38 -26.70
C TYR A 389 -21.28 13.91 -27.59
N GLU A 390 -21.45 15.09 -28.20
CA GLU A 390 -20.41 15.69 -29.04
C GLU A 390 -19.16 16.05 -28.22
N PHE A 391 -19.36 16.64 -27.04
CA PHE A 391 -18.28 17.02 -26.13
C PHE A 391 -17.45 15.81 -25.68
N PHE A 392 -18.10 14.75 -25.19
CA PHE A 392 -17.42 13.55 -24.72
C PHE A 392 -16.85 12.70 -25.88
N SER A 393 -17.47 12.72 -27.06
CA SER A 393 -16.92 12.07 -28.27
C SER A 393 -15.56 12.66 -28.64
N LYS A 394 -15.40 13.99 -28.56
CA LYS A 394 -14.10 14.67 -28.75
C LYS A 394 -13.05 14.31 -27.69
N LEU A 395 -13.47 13.84 -26.51
CA LEU A 395 -12.61 13.28 -25.47
C LEU A 395 -12.33 11.77 -25.66
N GLY A 396 -12.87 11.13 -26.70
CA GLY A 396 -12.74 9.70 -26.94
C GLY A 396 -13.71 8.83 -26.12
N ILE A 397 -14.71 9.42 -25.47
CA ILE A 397 -15.70 8.73 -24.65
C ILE A 397 -17.03 8.62 -25.41
N THR A 398 -17.36 7.40 -25.84
CA THR A 398 -18.57 7.14 -26.65
C THR A 398 -19.73 6.54 -25.87
N LYS A 399 -19.45 5.91 -24.73
CA LYS A 399 -20.46 5.25 -23.88
C LYS A 399 -20.89 6.17 -22.76
N LEU A 400 -22.00 6.87 -22.96
CA LEU A 400 -22.63 7.75 -21.97
C LEU A 400 -23.97 7.18 -21.48
N GLN A 401 -24.26 7.45 -20.21
CA GLN A 401 -25.57 7.25 -19.59
C GLN A 401 -25.95 8.48 -18.78
N PHE A 402 -27.25 8.75 -18.71
CA PHE A 402 -27.80 9.90 -18.01
C PHE A 402 -28.75 9.42 -16.93
N LYS A 403 -28.63 9.99 -15.74
CA LYS A 403 -29.48 9.67 -14.59
C LYS A 403 -30.15 10.96 -14.09
N PRO A 404 -31.48 10.99 -13.90
CA PRO A 404 -32.14 12.14 -13.31
C PRO A 404 -31.52 12.52 -11.96
N ALA A 405 -31.29 13.81 -11.76
CA ALA A 405 -30.67 14.37 -10.57
C ALA A 405 -31.48 15.57 -10.07
N TYR A 406 -31.00 16.18 -8.98
CA TYR A 406 -31.55 17.42 -8.45
C TYR A 406 -30.43 18.43 -8.28
N ASN A 407 -30.55 19.60 -8.93
CA ASN A 407 -29.82 20.79 -8.53
C ASN A 407 -30.83 21.92 -8.28
N PRO A 408 -30.61 22.79 -7.27
CA PRO A 408 -31.55 23.87 -6.95
C PRO A 408 -31.84 24.80 -8.12
N TYR A 409 -30.86 24.98 -9.00
CA TYR A 409 -30.86 25.95 -10.08
C TYR A 409 -31.17 25.35 -11.47
N THR A 410 -31.42 24.04 -11.58
CA THR A 410 -31.81 23.40 -12.85
C THR A 410 -33.06 22.54 -12.75
N GLU A 411 -33.95 22.64 -13.75
CA GLU A 411 -35.09 21.76 -13.94
C GLU A 411 -35.42 21.64 -15.44
N PRO A 412 -35.25 20.45 -16.07
CA PRO A 412 -34.75 19.18 -15.51
C PRO A 412 -33.23 19.16 -15.26
N SER A 413 -32.77 18.22 -14.42
CA SER A 413 -31.34 17.97 -14.12
C SER A 413 -30.96 16.51 -14.37
N MET A 414 -29.71 16.27 -14.80
CA MET A 414 -29.16 14.93 -14.97
C MET A 414 -27.66 14.84 -14.62
N GLU A 415 -27.30 13.76 -13.95
CA GLU A 415 -25.92 13.28 -13.82
C GLU A 415 -25.49 12.56 -15.10
N VAL A 416 -24.23 12.72 -15.46
CA VAL A 416 -23.60 12.10 -16.64
C VAL A 416 -22.63 11.02 -16.18
N PHE A 417 -22.82 9.82 -16.70
CA PHE A 417 -21.97 8.66 -16.43
C PHE A 417 -21.25 8.22 -17.70
N CYS A 418 -19.96 7.89 -17.58
CA CYS A 418 -19.21 7.23 -18.66
C CYS A 418 -18.85 5.80 -18.28
N TYR A 419 -18.79 4.91 -19.26
CA TYR A 419 -18.29 3.54 -19.04
C TYR A 419 -16.76 3.51 -19.10
N HIS A 420 -16.12 3.13 -18.00
CA HIS A 420 -14.67 2.99 -17.93
C HIS A 420 -14.24 1.56 -18.29
N ALA A 421 -13.50 1.38 -19.38
CA ALA A 421 -13.09 0.06 -19.88
C ALA A 421 -12.21 -0.72 -18.87
N GLY A 422 -11.20 -0.07 -18.27
CA GLY A 422 -10.29 -0.72 -17.31
C GLY A 422 -10.96 -1.19 -16.00
N LEU A 423 -11.79 -0.34 -15.38
CA LEU A 423 -12.56 -0.65 -14.16
C LEU A 423 -13.88 -1.41 -14.43
N GLN A 424 -14.23 -1.63 -15.69
CA GLN A 424 -15.46 -2.28 -16.16
C GLN A 424 -16.76 -1.77 -15.49
N LYS A 425 -16.81 -0.48 -15.15
CA LYS A 425 -17.94 0.13 -14.42
C LYS A 425 -18.32 1.50 -14.99
N TRP A 426 -19.57 1.90 -14.73
CA TRP A 426 -20.05 3.26 -14.97
C TRP A 426 -19.53 4.19 -13.87
N ILE A 427 -18.96 5.32 -14.27
CA ILE A 427 -18.39 6.32 -13.36
C ILE A 427 -19.05 7.66 -13.64
N GLU A 428 -19.49 8.33 -12.59
CA GLU A 428 -20.00 9.70 -12.67
C GLU A 428 -18.87 10.66 -13.07
N VAL A 429 -19.06 11.32 -14.21
CA VAL A 429 -18.08 12.28 -14.75
C VAL A 429 -18.52 13.72 -14.61
N GLY A 430 -19.82 13.98 -14.45
CA GLY A 430 -20.32 15.34 -14.30
C GLY A 430 -21.81 15.43 -14.03
N ASN A 431 -22.28 16.64 -13.88
CA ASN A 431 -23.67 16.99 -13.63
C ASN A 431 -24.11 18.06 -14.64
N SER A 432 -25.39 18.12 -14.98
CA SER A 432 -25.94 19.00 -16.00
C SER A 432 -27.42 19.27 -15.77
N GLY A 433 -27.96 20.27 -16.45
CA GLY A 433 -29.38 20.55 -16.44
C GLY A 433 -29.76 21.79 -17.23
N VAL A 434 -31.05 22.11 -17.19
CA VAL A 434 -31.63 23.31 -17.81
C VAL A 434 -31.88 24.33 -16.71
N PHE A 435 -31.31 25.53 -16.79
CA PHE A 435 -31.48 26.54 -15.73
C PHE A 435 -32.94 26.93 -15.57
N ARG A 436 -33.32 27.09 -14.30
CA ARG A 436 -34.68 27.41 -13.90
C ARG A 436 -35.14 28.78 -14.38
N PRO A 437 -36.42 28.95 -14.77
CA PRO A 437 -36.97 30.27 -15.10
C PRO A 437 -36.83 31.28 -13.95
N GLU A 438 -36.90 30.82 -12.69
CA GLU A 438 -36.75 31.67 -11.51
C GLU A 438 -35.33 32.23 -11.33
N MET A 439 -34.33 31.63 -11.99
CA MET A 439 -32.99 32.16 -12.09
C MET A 439 -32.87 33.16 -13.25
N LEU A 440 -33.39 32.79 -14.43
CA LEU A 440 -33.16 33.52 -15.69
C LEU A 440 -34.06 34.76 -15.87
N LEU A 441 -35.35 34.64 -15.60
CA LEU A 441 -36.32 35.72 -15.84
C LEU A 441 -36.09 36.97 -14.97
N PRO A 442 -35.69 36.87 -13.68
CA PRO A 442 -35.31 38.06 -12.91
C PRO A 442 -34.08 38.78 -13.47
N MET A 443 -33.17 38.10 -14.18
CA MET A 443 -32.04 38.72 -14.87
C MET A 443 -32.51 39.62 -16.03
N GLY A 444 -33.67 39.31 -16.61
CA GLY A 444 -34.25 40.00 -17.75
C GLY A 444 -34.09 39.26 -19.09
N LEU A 445 -33.76 37.97 -19.05
CA LEU A 445 -33.79 37.14 -20.26
C LEU A 445 -35.22 36.95 -20.76
N PRO A 446 -35.45 36.87 -22.09
CA PRO A 446 -36.78 36.60 -22.67
C PRO A 446 -37.39 35.27 -22.21
N GLU A 447 -38.72 35.16 -22.19
CA GLU A 447 -39.43 33.94 -21.74
C GLU A 447 -39.22 32.71 -22.65
N ASP A 448 -38.89 32.94 -23.92
CA ASP A 448 -38.64 31.90 -24.92
C ASP A 448 -37.16 31.47 -24.97
N VAL A 449 -36.32 32.02 -24.11
CA VAL A 449 -34.90 31.66 -23.97
C VAL A 449 -34.73 30.64 -22.85
N ASN A 450 -34.17 29.49 -23.21
CA ASN A 450 -33.75 28.46 -22.28
C ASN A 450 -32.23 28.40 -22.24
N VAL A 451 -31.68 28.08 -21.07
CA VAL A 451 -30.24 27.95 -20.90
C VAL A 451 -29.93 26.55 -20.40
N ILE A 452 -29.11 25.82 -21.15
CA ILE A 452 -28.63 24.48 -20.77
C ILE A 452 -27.19 24.58 -20.32
N ALA A 453 -26.84 23.85 -19.28
CA ALA A 453 -25.50 23.90 -18.70
C ALA A 453 -25.04 22.52 -18.22
N TRP A 454 -23.73 22.32 -18.20
CA TRP A 454 -23.12 21.14 -17.60
C TRP A 454 -21.78 21.50 -16.96
N GLY A 455 -21.38 20.71 -15.98
CA GLY A 455 -20.11 20.85 -15.30
C GLY A 455 -19.50 19.52 -14.88
N LEU A 456 -18.17 19.48 -14.87
CA LEU A 456 -17.37 18.33 -14.47
C LEU A 456 -16.08 18.78 -13.79
N SER A 457 -15.49 17.92 -12.96
CA SER A 457 -14.14 18.14 -12.43
C SER A 457 -13.11 17.86 -13.52
N LEU A 458 -12.05 18.66 -13.57
CA LEU A 458 -10.91 18.42 -14.47
C LEU A 458 -10.02 17.27 -13.96
N GLU A 459 -9.92 17.13 -12.64
CA GLU A 459 -9.07 16.14 -11.97
C GLU A 459 -9.52 14.72 -12.26
N ARG A 460 -10.83 14.43 -12.19
CA ARG A 460 -11.33 13.06 -12.36
C ARG A 460 -11.03 12.46 -13.75
N PRO A 461 -11.31 13.14 -14.88
CA PRO A 461 -10.87 12.69 -16.20
C PRO A 461 -9.35 12.57 -16.33
N THR A 462 -8.60 13.47 -15.69
CA THR A 462 -7.13 13.44 -15.70
C THR A 462 -6.61 12.20 -14.98
N MET A 463 -7.15 11.89 -13.79
CA MET A 463 -6.80 10.69 -13.03
C MET A 463 -7.11 9.42 -13.82
N ILE A 464 -8.26 9.37 -14.50
CA ILE A 464 -8.63 8.24 -15.38
C ILE A 464 -7.63 8.11 -16.55
N LYS A 465 -7.31 9.22 -17.22
CA LYS A 465 -6.42 9.24 -18.40
C LYS A 465 -4.99 8.81 -18.06
N TYR A 466 -4.50 9.16 -16.87
CA TYR A 466 -3.14 8.81 -16.43
C TYR A 466 -3.06 7.60 -15.47
N GLY A 467 -4.19 6.95 -15.17
CA GLY A 467 -4.24 5.78 -14.29
C GLY A 467 -3.88 6.07 -12.82
N LEU A 468 -4.26 7.23 -12.31
CA LEU A 468 -3.97 7.67 -10.94
C LEU A 468 -5.13 7.33 -9.99
N ASN A 469 -4.81 6.76 -8.83
CA ASN A 469 -5.80 6.38 -7.82
C ASN A 469 -6.03 7.43 -6.73
N ASN A 470 -5.10 8.37 -6.56
CA ASN A 470 -5.16 9.41 -5.54
C ASN A 470 -4.96 10.79 -6.16
N ILE A 471 -5.90 11.70 -5.92
CA ILE A 471 -5.90 13.06 -6.47
C ILE A 471 -4.71 13.89 -5.97
N ARG A 472 -4.15 13.57 -4.79
CA ARG A 472 -3.01 14.27 -4.18
C ARG A 472 -1.69 13.99 -4.89
N ASP A 473 -1.62 12.88 -5.61
CA ASP A 473 -0.46 12.54 -6.45
C ASP A 473 -0.46 13.40 -7.71
N LEU A 474 -1.64 13.91 -8.10
CA LEU A 474 -1.84 14.78 -9.25
C LEU A 474 -1.76 16.27 -8.88
N VAL A 475 -2.33 16.71 -7.76
CA VAL A 475 -2.47 18.14 -7.42
C VAL A 475 -1.95 18.42 -6.01
N GLY A 476 -1.10 19.44 -5.89
CA GLY A 476 -0.63 19.99 -4.62
C GLY A 476 0.89 20.01 -4.47
N PRO A 477 1.40 20.48 -3.33
CA PRO A 477 2.84 20.61 -3.10
C PRO A 477 3.57 19.27 -2.98
N LYS A 478 2.83 18.16 -2.83
CA LYS A 478 3.36 16.79 -2.72
C LYS A 478 3.34 16.03 -4.05
N VAL A 479 3.08 16.72 -5.17
CA VAL A 479 3.09 16.10 -6.49
C VAL A 479 4.44 15.43 -6.76
N ASN A 480 4.41 14.20 -7.28
CA ASN A 480 5.61 13.50 -7.66
C ASN A 480 6.16 14.13 -8.96
N LEU A 481 7.29 14.85 -8.88
CA LEU A 481 7.88 15.48 -10.06
C LEU A 481 8.36 14.46 -11.10
N GLN A 482 8.76 13.25 -10.69
CA GLN A 482 9.15 12.20 -11.62
C GLN A 482 7.96 11.80 -12.51
N MET A 483 6.75 11.71 -11.93
CA MET A 483 5.51 11.50 -12.71
C MET A 483 5.27 12.61 -13.73
N VAL A 484 5.59 13.87 -13.38
CA VAL A 484 5.47 15.00 -14.32
C VAL A 484 6.48 14.88 -15.46
N TYR A 485 7.70 14.42 -15.17
CA TYR A 485 8.77 14.25 -16.17
C TYR A 485 8.47 13.11 -17.13
N ASP A 486 7.97 11.99 -16.60
CA ASP A 486 7.66 10.78 -17.37
C ASP A 486 6.31 10.88 -18.09
N SER A 487 5.50 11.91 -17.79
CA SER A 487 4.16 12.08 -18.36
C SER A 487 4.23 12.24 -19.88
N PRO A 488 3.65 11.30 -20.66
CA PRO A 488 3.75 11.29 -22.12
C PRO A 488 3.06 12.50 -22.73
N ILE A 489 3.32 12.81 -24.01
CA ILE A 489 2.64 13.92 -24.69
C ILE A 489 1.12 13.73 -24.68
N CYS A 490 0.38 14.63 -24.01
CA CYS A 490 -1.07 14.66 -24.09
C CYS A 490 -1.45 15.12 -25.51
N ARG A 491 -1.66 14.16 -26.42
CA ARG A 491 -2.11 14.41 -27.79
C ARG A 491 -3.62 14.18 -27.87
N LEU A 492 -4.27 15.01 -28.69
CA LEU A 492 -5.62 14.78 -29.21
C LEU A 492 -5.53 13.61 -30.20
N ASP A 493 -5.45 12.37 -29.72
CA ASP A 493 -5.58 11.23 -30.61
C ASP A 493 -7.06 11.12 -31.01
N LYS A 494 -7.41 11.85 -32.09
CA LYS A 494 -8.75 11.95 -32.67
C LYS A 494 -9.33 10.61 -33.14
N ASN A 495 -8.50 9.57 -33.15
CA ASN A 495 -8.92 8.20 -33.39
C ASN A 495 -8.84 7.46 -32.06
N GLY A 496 -9.97 7.42 -31.33
CA GLY A 496 -10.10 6.55 -30.17
C GLY A 496 -9.56 5.17 -30.49
N THR A 497 -8.46 4.78 -29.85
CA THR A 497 -7.84 3.48 -30.09
C THR A 497 -7.26 2.95 -28.80
N LEU A 498 -8.17 2.38 -28.01
CA LEU A 498 -7.92 1.18 -27.21
C LEU A 498 -7.13 0.11 -27.99
N GLN A 499 -7.07 0.13 -29.33
CA GLN A 499 -6.25 -0.77 -30.13
C GLN A 499 -4.74 -0.47 -30.10
N THR A 500 -4.34 0.81 -30.18
CA THR A 500 -2.93 1.20 -30.14
C THR A 500 -2.38 1.11 -28.73
N ASP A 501 -3.21 1.44 -27.74
CA ASP A 501 -2.89 1.25 -26.32
C ASP A 501 -2.85 -0.23 -25.94
N VAL A 502 -3.71 -1.10 -26.48
CA VAL A 502 -3.60 -2.56 -26.23
C VAL A 502 -2.35 -3.12 -26.88
N GLN A 503 -1.96 -2.68 -28.09
CA GLN A 503 -0.69 -3.12 -28.70
C GLN A 503 0.55 -2.58 -27.98
N MET A 504 0.54 -1.31 -27.57
CA MET A 504 1.63 -0.74 -26.75
C MET A 504 1.65 -1.36 -25.36
N MET A 505 0.50 -1.64 -24.74
CA MET A 505 0.41 -2.32 -23.46
C MET A 505 0.78 -3.78 -23.60
N GLU A 506 0.46 -4.48 -24.68
CA GLU A 506 0.94 -5.85 -24.97
C GLU A 506 2.45 -5.84 -25.22
N GLN A 507 2.99 -4.88 -25.96
CA GLN A 507 4.43 -4.73 -26.15
C GLN A 507 5.14 -4.40 -24.84
N ARG A 508 4.56 -3.53 -24.02
CA ARG A 508 5.10 -3.16 -22.70
C ARG A 508 4.92 -4.29 -21.69
N TRP A 509 3.82 -5.03 -21.77
CA TRP A 509 3.54 -6.23 -20.97
C TRP A 509 4.49 -7.36 -21.34
N ASN A 510 4.75 -7.58 -22.63
CA ASN A 510 5.73 -8.55 -23.12
C ASN A 510 7.17 -8.12 -22.77
N ALA A 511 7.48 -6.82 -22.79
CA ALA A 511 8.76 -6.30 -22.32
C ALA A 511 8.93 -6.46 -20.81
N ILE A 512 7.87 -6.23 -20.02
CA ILE A 512 7.84 -6.47 -18.57
C ILE A 512 7.95 -7.96 -18.27
N ILE A 513 7.26 -8.83 -19.01
CA ILE A 513 7.39 -10.29 -18.90
C ILE A 513 8.81 -10.71 -19.24
N SER A 514 9.39 -10.20 -20.33
CA SER A 514 10.77 -10.53 -20.70
C SER A 514 11.79 -10.03 -19.66
N GLN A 515 11.57 -8.85 -19.07
CA GLN A 515 12.37 -8.37 -17.94
C GLN A 515 12.15 -9.20 -16.69
N LEU A 516 10.92 -9.62 -16.39
CA LEU A 516 10.60 -10.49 -15.26
C LEU A 516 11.22 -11.87 -15.45
N GLU A 517 11.17 -12.43 -16.65
CA GLU A 517 11.82 -13.70 -17.01
C GLU A 517 13.34 -13.59 -16.92
N ALA A 518 13.93 -12.49 -17.38
CA ALA A 518 15.34 -12.20 -17.22
C ALA A 518 15.73 -12.06 -15.74
N LEU A 519 14.94 -11.32 -14.94
CA LEU A 519 15.11 -11.22 -13.49
C LEU A 519 14.89 -12.56 -12.79
N HIS A 520 13.98 -13.40 -13.28
CA HIS A 520 13.71 -14.72 -12.72
C HIS A 520 14.85 -15.69 -13.02
N ALA A 521 15.46 -15.59 -14.20
CA ALA A 521 16.68 -16.30 -14.56
C ALA A 521 17.86 -15.81 -13.71
N GLU A 522 18.01 -14.50 -13.51
CA GLU A 522 19.00 -13.91 -12.61
C GLU A 522 18.76 -14.34 -11.15
N LEU A 523 17.50 -14.39 -10.69
CA LEU A 523 17.11 -14.89 -9.37
C LEU A 523 17.36 -16.38 -9.21
N GLN A 524 17.20 -17.18 -10.27
CA GLN A 524 17.54 -18.60 -10.26
C GLN A 524 19.06 -18.81 -10.21
N GLU A 525 19.84 -18.02 -10.93
CA GLU A 525 21.31 -18.01 -10.82
C GLU A 525 21.75 -17.55 -9.42
N LEU A 526 21.08 -16.54 -8.85
CA LEU A 526 21.33 -16.07 -7.48
C LEU A 526 20.89 -17.08 -6.43
N GLN A 527 19.79 -17.82 -6.61
CA GLN A 527 19.32 -18.89 -5.72
C GLN A 527 20.25 -20.10 -5.72
N ILE A 528 20.91 -20.40 -6.85
CA ILE A 528 21.99 -21.40 -6.89
C ILE A 528 23.22 -20.92 -6.09
N SER A 529 23.41 -19.60 -5.96
CA SER A 529 24.51 -18.99 -5.19
C SER A 529 24.19 -18.69 -3.71
N SER A 530 22.91 -18.72 -3.31
CA SER A 530 22.43 -18.27 -2.00
C SER A 530 21.85 -19.38 -1.11
N ALA A 531 22.41 -20.58 -1.14
CA ALA A 531 22.14 -21.62 -0.14
C ALA A 531 22.77 -21.32 1.25
N GLY A 532 23.00 -20.04 1.56
CA GLY A 532 23.68 -19.64 2.80
C GLY A 532 23.76 -18.12 2.94
N THR A 533 22.62 -17.46 3.10
CA THR A 533 22.58 -16.13 3.72
C THR A 533 21.22 -15.98 4.40
N GLU A 534 21.27 -16.01 5.73
CA GLU A 534 20.15 -15.69 6.60
C GLU A 534 19.63 -14.28 6.28
N ASN A 535 18.32 -14.16 6.17
CA ASN A 535 17.64 -12.87 6.04
C ASN A 535 17.97 -12.01 7.26
N VAL A 536 18.74 -10.94 7.03
CA VAL A 536 18.86 -9.83 7.97
C VAL A 536 17.56 -9.03 7.89
N PHE A 537 16.53 -9.48 8.62
CA PHE A 537 15.43 -8.61 9.00
C PHE A 537 15.89 -7.80 10.21
N GLN A 538 16.01 -6.49 10.02
CA GLN A 538 16.19 -5.54 11.10
C GLN A 538 15.07 -5.74 12.14
N GLU A 539 15.47 -5.96 13.39
CA GLU A 539 14.59 -5.97 14.55
C GLU A 539 13.84 -4.62 14.60
N ALA A 540 12.57 -4.66 14.19
CA ALA A 540 11.66 -3.54 14.38
C ALA A 540 11.26 -3.50 15.86
N ASP A 541 11.74 -2.45 16.53
CA ASP A 541 11.28 -1.86 17.78
C ASP A 541 10.13 -2.58 18.50
N ASP A 542 10.42 -2.96 19.74
CA ASP A 542 9.51 -3.54 20.75
C ASP A 542 8.42 -2.51 21.18
N LYS A 543 7.48 -2.21 20.28
CA LYS A 543 6.35 -1.30 20.51
C LYS A 543 5.12 -2.09 20.93
N ASN A 544 4.52 -1.71 22.05
CA ASN A 544 3.18 -2.14 22.44
C ASN A 544 2.18 -1.71 21.36
N ILE A 545 1.44 -2.65 20.78
CA ILE A 545 0.46 -2.38 19.72
C ILE A 545 -0.95 -2.41 20.31
N GLU A 546 -1.69 -1.33 20.18
CA GLU A 546 -3.10 -1.27 20.59
C GLU A 546 -4.01 -1.18 19.36
N PHE A 547 -5.04 -2.01 19.30
CA PHE A 547 -6.08 -2.05 18.28
C PHE A 547 -7.43 -1.70 18.90
N VAL A 548 -8.12 -0.75 18.28
CA VAL A 548 -9.52 -0.44 18.58
C VAL A 548 -10.36 -0.86 17.39
N ILE A 549 -11.25 -1.82 17.59
CA ILE A 549 -12.17 -2.34 16.57
C ILE A 549 -13.56 -1.82 16.87
N LEU A 550 -14.15 -1.05 15.95
CA LEU A 550 -15.52 -0.59 16.03
C LEU A 550 -16.38 -1.55 15.18
N SER A 551 -17.43 -2.12 15.76
CA SER A 551 -18.31 -3.04 15.02
C SER A 551 -19.78 -2.84 15.38
N ASP A 552 -20.67 -3.08 14.42
CA ASP A 552 -22.10 -3.06 14.62
C ASP A 552 -22.58 -4.40 15.23
N PRO A 553 -23.40 -4.39 16.30
CA PRO A 553 -23.97 -5.61 16.88
C PRO A 553 -24.82 -6.44 15.89
N HIS A 554 -25.37 -5.83 14.84
CA HIS A 554 -26.12 -6.55 13.80
C HIS A 554 -25.21 -7.33 12.85
N TYR A 555 -23.92 -6.98 12.79
CA TYR A 555 -22.91 -7.63 11.95
C TYR A 555 -21.66 -7.99 12.78
N PRO A 556 -21.74 -9.00 13.67
CA PRO A 556 -20.63 -9.34 14.57
C PRO A 556 -19.43 -9.93 13.82
N PRO A 557 -18.18 -9.46 14.05
CA PRO A 557 -17.02 -9.85 13.26
C PRO A 557 -16.39 -11.13 13.83
N TYR A 558 -17.01 -12.29 13.59
CA TYR A 558 -16.58 -13.55 14.19
C TYR A 558 -15.18 -14.01 13.74
N SER A 559 -14.70 -13.58 12.57
CA SER A 559 -13.32 -13.88 12.12
C SER A 559 -12.27 -13.26 13.04
N VAL A 560 -12.56 -12.08 13.60
CA VAL A 560 -11.68 -11.38 14.55
C VAL A 560 -11.56 -12.17 15.84
N VAL A 561 -12.60 -12.87 16.28
CA VAL A 561 -12.55 -13.72 17.48
C VAL A 561 -11.57 -14.88 17.27
N ILE A 562 -11.65 -15.55 16.12
CA ILE A 562 -10.76 -16.66 15.76
C ILE A 562 -9.32 -16.17 15.68
N LEU A 563 -9.08 -15.06 14.96
CA LEU A 563 -7.74 -14.49 14.79
C LEU A 563 -7.16 -13.96 16.11
N SER A 564 -7.98 -13.40 17.00
CA SER A 564 -7.53 -12.95 18.32
C SER A 564 -7.13 -14.12 19.22
N LYS A 565 -7.77 -15.29 19.11
CA LYS A 565 -7.33 -16.51 19.81
C LYS A 565 -5.99 -17.00 19.28
N LEU A 566 -5.80 -16.98 17.95
CA LEU A 566 -4.52 -17.34 17.33
C LEU A 566 -3.40 -16.38 17.73
N LEU A 567 -3.71 -15.08 17.81
CA LEU A 567 -2.78 -14.06 18.30
C LEU A 567 -2.43 -14.26 19.77
N ALA A 568 -3.40 -14.59 20.63
CA ALA A 568 -3.14 -14.82 22.05
C ALA A 568 -2.26 -16.04 22.33
N GLY A 569 -2.20 -17.02 21.41
CA GLY A 569 -1.25 -18.13 21.49
C GLY A 569 0.21 -17.74 21.14
N ARG A 570 0.43 -16.54 20.58
CA ARG A 570 1.74 -16.08 20.08
C ARG A 570 2.20 -14.74 20.70
N TYR A 571 1.27 -13.94 21.20
CA TYR A 571 1.49 -12.61 21.78
C TYR A 571 0.86 -12.52 23.16
N ARG A 572 1.44 -11.67 24.03
CA ARG A 572 0.78 -11.29 25.28
C ARG A 572 -0.39 -10.35 24.95
N THR A 573 -1.59 -10.91 24.89
CA THR A 573 -2.78 -10.22 24.36
C THR A 573 -3.75 -9.84 25.48
N GLU A 574 -4.16 -8.57 25.56
CA GLU A 574 -5.25 -8.10 26.42
C GLU A 574 -6.46 -7.78 25.55
N ILE A 575 -7.59 -8.45 25.79
CA ILE A 575 -8.83 -8.22 25.03
C ILE A 575 -9.89 -7.62 25.95
N SER A 576 -10.54 -6.55 25.49
CA SER A 576 -11.65 -5.91 26.21
C SER A 576 -12.79 -5.58 25.25
N THR A 577 -14.03 -5.66 25.76
CA THR A 577 -15.24 -5.36 25.01
C THR A 577 -15.98 -4.21 25.69
N HIS A 578 -16.39 -3.21 24.92
CA HIS A 578 -17.11 -2.03 25.38
C HIS A 578 -18.35 -1.80 24.51
N VAL A 579 -19.33 -1.08 25.07
CA VAL A 579 -20.55 -0.69 24.35
C VAL A 579 -20.60 0.83 24.28
N HIS A 580 -20.71 1.38 23.05
CA HIS A 580 -20.86 2.80 22.83
C HIS A 580 -22.31 3.25 23.08
N SER A 581 -22.52 4.49 23.49
CA SER A 581 -23.85 5.06 23.80
C SER A 581 -24.85 5.04 22.63
N SER A 582 -24.37 4.85 21.40
CA SER A 582 -25.20 4.70 20.20
C SER A 582 -25.95 3.36 20.11
N VAL A 583 -25.60 2.38 20.94
CA VAL A 583 -26.22 1.03 20.97
C VAL A 583 -27.08 0.92 22.22
N SER A 584 -28.39 0.70 22.05
CA SER A 584 -29.36 0.67 23.16
C SER A 584 -29.59 -0.74 23.74
N VAL A 585 -29.47 -1.79 22.94
CA VAL A 585 -29.69 -3.19 23.35
C VAL A 585 -28.66 -4.09 22.66
N ILE A 586 -28.00 -4.96 23.44
CA ILE A 586 -27.04 -5.95 22.95
C ILE A 586 -27.32 -7.30 23.64
N SER A 587 -27.26 -8.41 22.91
CA SER A 587 -27.52 -9.75 23.45
C SER A 587 -26.44 -10.17 24.45
N SER A 588 -26.78 -11.06 25.39
CA SER A 588 -25.84 -11.61 26.37
C SER A 588 -24.61 -12.24 25.71
N ASP A 589 -24.80 -12.91 24.57
CA ASP A 589 -23.75 -13.59 23.82
C ASP A 589 -22.73 -12.61 23.21
N LEU A 590 -23.18 -11.41 22.83
CA LEU A 590 -22.32 -10.34 22.30
C LEU A 590 -21.70 -9.46 23.40
N GLN A 591 -22.32 -9.40 24.59
CA GLN A 591 -21.65 -8.82 25.77
C GLN A 591 -20.47 -9.67 26.20
N SER A 592 -20.58 -10.98 25.99
CA SER A 592 -19.56 -11.97 26.29
C SER A 592 -18.80 -12.45 25.04
N PHE A 593 -18.70 -11.60 24.01
CA PHE A 593 -18.16 -11.96 22.68
C PHE A 593 -16.74 -12.52 22.74
N PHE A 594 -15.94 -12.03 23.69
CA PHE A 594 -14.61 -12.54 24.04
C PHE A 594 -14.59 -13.23 25.41
N ASN A 595 -15.47 -14.20 25.64
CA ASN A 595 -15.43 -15.02 26.87
C ASN A 595 -14.34 -16.10 26.79
N VAL A 596 -13.07 -15.71 26.91
CA VAL A 596 -11.98 -16.67 27.22
C VAL A 596 -10.94 -15.98 28.10
N PRO A 597 -10.58 -16.53 29.27
CA PRO A 597 -9.41 -16.07 30.02
C PRO A 597 -8.16 -16.50 29.24
N LEU A 598 -7.43 -15.54 28.70
CA LEU A 598 -6.18 -15.76 27.97
C LEU A 598 -5.03 -15.41 28.90
N ASP A 599 -4.16 -16.38 29.22
CA ASP A 599 -2.95 -16.08 29.99
C ASP A 599 -1.66 -16.65 29.38
N SER A 600 -0.67 -15.75 29.32
CA SER A 600 0.78 -15.94 29.16
C SER A 600 1.38 -16.45 27.83
N GLY A 601 1.30 -15.64 26.78
CA GLY A 601 2.30 -15.64 25.70
C GLY A 601 3.59 -14.89 26.11
N THR A 602 4.75 -15.27 25.58
CA THR A 602 6.03 -14.57 25.77
C THR A 602 6.31 -13.60 24.61
N GLY A 603 6.57 -12.32 24.89
CA GLY A 603 6.95 -11.33 23.88
C GLY A 603 6.15 -10.01 23.93
N SER A 604 6.15 -9.28 22.82
CA SER A 604 5.55 -7.95 22.64
C SER A 604 4.04 -7.93 22.94
N TYR A 605 3.56 -6.82 23.50
CA TYR A 605 2.20 -6.67 24.04
C TYR A 605 1.21 -6.21 22.97
N VAL A 606 0.08 -6.92 22.83
CA VAL A 606 -1.02 -6.55 21.91
C VAL A 606 -2.29 -6.30 22.71
N LYS A 607 -2.89 -5.12 22.58
CA LYS A 607 -4.16 -4.79 23.23
C LYS A 607 -5.27 -4.69 22.18
N ILE A 608 -6.35 -5.46 22.31
CA ILE A 608 -7.50 -5.42 21.39
C ILE A 608 -8.73 -4.92 22.16
N LYS A 609 -9.27 -3.79 21.75
CA LYS A 609 -10.52 -3.20 22.28
C LYS A 609 -11.61 -3.33 21.23
N LEU A 610 -12.62 -4.15 21.47
CA LEU A 610 -13.83 -4.16 20.64
C LEU A 610 -14.85 -3.18 21.24
N ILE A 611 -15.32 -2.23 20.43
CA ILE A 611 -16.35 -1.27 20.82
C ILE A 611 -17.55 -1.50 19.91
N TRP A 612 -18.67 -1.91 20.51
CA TRP A 612 -19.94 -2.01 19.82
C TRP A 612 -20.48 -0.61 19.51
N LYS A 613 -20.61 -0.27 18.22
CA LYS A 613 -21.05 1.03 17.70
C LYS A 613 -21.78 0.83 16.36
N ASN A 614 -22.80 1.64 16.07
CA ASN A 614 -23.53 1.56 14.80
C ASN A 614 -22.67 2.08 13.64
N VAL A 615 -21.83 1.20 13.07
CA VAL A 615 -20.93 1.49 11.94
C VAL A 615 -21.36 0.79 10.64
N GLY A 616 -22.45 0.01 10.67
CA GLY A 616 -22.94 -0.73 9.52
C GLY A 616 -22.22 -2.07 9.32
N LYS A 617 -22.25 -2.59 8.09
CA LYS A 617 -21.71 -3.92 7.73
C LYS A 617 -20.18 -4.00 7.81
N ASP A 618 -19.48 -2.88 7.66
CA ASP A 618 -18.03 -2.84 7.63
C ASP A 618 -17.46 -2.42 8.99
N PRO A 619 -16.88 -3.34 9.79
CA PRO A 619 -16.18 -2.98 11.01
C PRO A 619 -14.92 -2.16 10.69
N LEU A 620 -14.49 -1.33 11.65
CA LEU A 620 -13.34 -0.44 11.51
C LEU A 620 -12.26 -0.81 12.53
N LEU A 621 -11.03 -1.10 12.08
CA LEU A 621 -9.87 -1.28 12.95
C LEU A 621 -8.99 -0.02 12.91
N ILE A 622 -8.64 0.47 14.10
CA ILE A 622 -7.77 1.61 14.33
C ILE A 622 -6.56 1.11 15.13
N GLN A 623 -5.34 1.30 14.62
CA GLN A 623 -4.11 1.07 15.38
C GLN A 623 -3.73 2.32 16.17
N CYS A 624 -3.35 2.16 17.44
CA CYS A 624 -2.98 3.23 18.35
C CYS A 624 -1.48 3.13 18.73
N PRO A 625 -0.70 4.23 18.61
CA PRO A 625 -1.06 5.51 18.01
C PRO A 625 -1.32 5.39 16.50
N ILE A 626 -2.16 6.26 15.94
CA ILE A 626 -2.60 6.20 14.53
C ILE A 626 -1.40 6.35 13.61
N SER A 627 -0.89 5.23 13.12
CA SER A 627 0.25 5.17 12.19
C SER A 627 -0.21 4.93 10.74
N ASN A 628 -1.21 4.06 10.53
CA ASN A 628 -1.57 3.50 9.21
C ASN A 628 -3.04 3.68 8.81
N GLY A 629 -3.70 4.77 9.23
CA GLY A 629 -5.11 5.02 8.92
C GLY A 629 -6.06 3.99 9.55
N THR A 630 -7.34 4.03 9.14
CA THR A 630 -8.39 3.11 9.62
C THR A 630 -8.63 2.03 8.58
N ILE A 631 -8.61 0.75 9.00
CA ILE A 631 -8.89 -0.40 8.13
C ILE A 631 -10.38 -0.72 8.22
N ALA A 632 -11.09 -0.67 7.08
CA ALA A 632 -12.51 -0.95 7.00
C ALA A 632 -12.81 -2.33 6.40
N GLY A 633 -13.80 -3.02 6.97
CA GLY A 633 -14.31 -4.30 6.50
C GLY A 633 -13.62 -5.50 7.17
N GLU A 634 -14.43 -6.50 7.53
CA GLU A 634 -13.97 -7.67 8.29
C GLU A 634 -12.86 -8.45 7.58
N VAL A 635 -12.95 -8.59 6.25
CA VAL A 635 -11.94 -9.25 5.40
C VAL A 635 -10.59 -8.52 5.45
N ASN A 636 -10.59 -7.19 5.43
CA ASN A 636 -9.35 -6.41 5.46
C ASN A 636 -8.73 -6.40 6.87
N ILE A 637 -9.58 -6.35 7.90
CA ILE A 637 -9.13 -6.55 9.28
C ILE A 637 -8.48 -7.93 9.43
N ALA A 638 -9.09 -8.98 8.87
CA ALA A 638 -8.53 -10.32 8.91
C ALA A 638 -7.16 -10.38 8.22
N ARG A 639 -7.02 -9.84 6.99
CA ARG A 639 -5.72 -9.75 6.28
C ARG A 639 -4.65 -9.11 7.15
N TYR A 640 -4.99 -7.99 7.78
CA TYR A 640 -4.07 -7.25 8.64
C TYR A 640 -3.62 -8.06 9.85
N LEU A 641 -4.56 -8.68 10.58
CA LEU A 641 -4.24 -9.50 11.74
C LEU A 641 -3.44 -10.75 11.36
N ASN A 642 -3.67 -11.34 10.18
CA ASN A 642 -2.91 -12.49 9.73
C ASN A 642 -1.47 -12.15 9.35
N ARG A 643 -1.20 -10.97 8.77
CA ARG A 643 0.17 -10.50 8.54
C ARG A 643 0.97 -10.40 9.85
N LEU A 644 0.32 -10.05 10.97
CA LEU A 644 0.95 -10.05 12.29
C LEU A 644 1.26 -11.47 12.80
N LEU A 645 0.45 -12.47 12.41
CA LEU A 645 0.72 -13.88 12.72
C LEU A 645 1.91 -14.41 11.90
N GLU A 646 2.05 -13.98 10.64
CA GLU A 646 3.15 -14.41 9.75
C GLU A 646 4.51 -13.77 10.09
N GLN A 647 4.54 -12.64 10.79
CA GLN A 647 5.78 -11.98 11.22
C GLN A 647 6.59 -12.79 12.26
N ARG A 648 6.01 -13.84 12.84
CA ARG A 648 6.71 -14.73 13.80
C ARG A 648 7.20 -16.00 13.11
N PRO A 649 8.33 -16.58 13.55
CA PRO A 649 8.78 -17.88 13.06
C PRO A 649 7.69 -18.96 13.24
N ASP A 650 7.62 -19.88 12.28
CA ASP A 650 6.61 -20.95 12.18
C ASP A 650 5.14 -20.44 12.14
N PRO A 651 4.70 -19.82 11.03
CA PRO A 651 3.35 -19.23 10.92
C PRO A 651 2.26 -20.30 11.08
N VAL A 652 1.30 -20.04 12.00
CA VAL A 652 0.13 -20.92 12.21
C VAL A 652 -0.82 -20.90 11.01
N LEU A 653 -0.93 -19.73 10.37
CA LEU A 653 -1.81 -19.48 9.24
C LEU A 653 -1.00 -18.83 8.11
N VAL A 654 -0.61 -19.65 7.14
CA VAL A 654 0.23 -19.23 6.02
C VAL A 654 -0.62 -18.52 4.96
N TYR A 655 -0.15 -17.37 4.50
CA TYR A 655 -0.79 -16.50 3.50
C TYR A 655 0.26 -15.96 2.51
N GLU A 656 0.94 -14.85 2.79
CA GLU A 656 1.91 -14.27 1.84
C GLU A 656 3.23 -15.05 1.85
N SER A 657 3.60 -15.65 2.98
CA SER A 657 4.86 -16.39 3.14
C SER A 657 4.96 -17.68 2.32
N LYS A 658 3.85 -18.19 1.75
CA LYS A 658 3.85 -19.38 0.87
C LYS A 658 4.17 -19.07 -0.59
N GLY A 659 4.31 -17.79 -0.94
CA GLY A 659 4.60 -17.33 -2.31
C GLY A 659 3.41 -16.61 -2.97
N GLU A 660 3.74 -15.78 -3.97
CA GLU A 660 2.81 -14.83 -4.60
C GLU A 660 1.59 -15.50 -5.26
N VAL A 661 1.80 -16.66 -5.90
CA VAL A 661 0.72 -17.42 -6.57
C VAL A 661 -0.33 -17.88 -5.55
N PHE A 662 0.12 -18.32 -4.38
CA PHE A 662 -0.75 -18.79 -3.32
C PHE A 662 -1.52 -17.62 -2.67
N GLY A 663 -0.83 -16.52 -2.36
CA GLY A 663 -1.45 -15.30 -1.84
C GLY A 663 -2.53 -14.76 -2.78
N GLY A 664 -2.24 -14.68 -4.09
CA GLY A 664 -3.20 -14.21 -5.11
C GLY A 664 -4.45 -15.10 -5.23
N GLN A 665 -4.32 -16.41 -5.06
CA GLN A 665 -5.49 -17.31 -5.01
C GLN A 665 -6.35 -17.02 -3.78
N VAL A 666 -5.75 -16.93 -2.59
CA VAL A 666 -6.46 -16.61 -1.34
C VAL A 666 -7.15 -15.24 -1.43
N ASP A 667 -6.50 -14.25 -2.04
CA ASP A 667 -7.10 -12.92 -2.22
C ASP A 667 -8.30 -12.91 -3.15
N THR A 668 -8.27 -13.72 -4.19
CA THR A 668 -9.42 -13.88 -5.09
C THR A 668 -10.64 -14.39 -4.31
N TRP A 669 -10.44 -15.32 -3.38
CA TRP A 669 -11.51 -15.84 -2.51
C TRP A 669 -11.99 -14.80 -1.50
N LEU A 670 -11.07 -14.10 -0.82
CA LEU A 670 -11.40 -13.04 0.14
C LEU A 670 -12.22 -11.92 -0.52
N ASP A 671 -11.84 -11.50 -1.72
CA ASP A 671 -12.57 -10.50 -2.49
C ASP A 671 -13.95 -10.99 -2.93
N CYS A 672 -14.07 -12.26 -3.32
CA CYS A 672 -15.35 -12.89 -3.63
C CYS A 672 -16.27 -12.91 -2.39
N ILE A 673 -15.75 -13.26 -1.21
CA ILE A 673 -16.52 -13.26 0.04
C ILE A 673 -16.99 -11.83 0.36
N TYR A 674 -16.09 -10.85 0.30
CA TYR A 674 -16.41 -9.46 0.59
C TYR A 674 -17.48 -8.88 -0.35
N LYS A 675 -17.28 -9.01 -1.66
CA LYS A 675 -18.16 -8.41 -2.68
C LYS A 675 -19.48 -9.16 -2.82
N SER A 676 -19.45 -10.49 -2.76
CA SER A 676 -20.59 -11.32 -3.15
C SER A 676 -21.38 -11.91 -2.00
N VAL A 677 -20.78 -12.09 -0.82
CA VAL A 677 -21.47 -12.71 0.34
C VAL A 677 -21.83 -11.64 1.39
N ILE A 678 -20.91 -10.73 1.70
CA ILE A 678 -21.15 -9.68 2.71
C ILE A 678 -21.93 -8.49 2.11
N HIS A 679 -21.50 -8.02 0.93
CA HIS A 679 -22.08 -6.87 0.23
C HIS A 679 -22.98 -7.22 -0.96
N GLY A 680 -23.07 -8.51 -1.32
CA GLY A 680 -23.90 -8.96 -2.43
C GLY A 680 -25.39 -8.77 -2.17
N SER A 681 -26.17 -8.63 -3.24
CA SER A 681 -27.63 -8.76 -3.15
C SER A 681 -28.01 -10.21 -2.87
N ASN A 682 -29.21 -10.47 -2.35
CA ASN A 682 -29.67 -11.84 -2.08
C ASN A 682 -29.62 -12.75 -3.34
N GLU A 683 -29.85 -12.19 -4.53
CA GLU A 683 -29.71 -12.88 -5.82
C GLU A 683 -28.25 -13.25 -6.15
N VAL A 684 -27.31 -12.33 -5.92
CA VAL A 684 -25.87 -12.59 -6.12
C VAL A 684 -25.35 -13.62 -5.11
N CYS A 685 -25.75 -13.50 -3.84
CA CYS A 685 -25.42 -14.47 -2.79
C CYS A 685 -25.93 -15.86 -3.17
N SER A 686 -27.21 -15.99 -3.51
CA SER A 686 -27.82 -17.28 -3.88
C SER A 686 -27.23 -17.92 -5.14
N GLY A 687 -26.75 -17.11 -6.10
CA GLY A 687 -26.07 -17.62 -7.30
C GLY A 687 -24.65 -18.13 -7.06
N ILE A 688 -23.91 -17.51 -6.14
CA ILE A 688 -22.50 -17.84 -5.85
C ILE A 688 -22.34 -18.97 -4.84
N ILE A 689 -23.24 -19.08 -3.86
CA ILE A 689 -23.16 -20.11 -2.81
C ILE A 689 -23.08 -21.55 -3.38
N PRO A 690 -23.84 -21.96 -4.41
CA PRO A 690 -23.68 -23.28 -5.04
C PRO A 690 -22.31 -23.49 -5.69
N ALA A 691 -21.72 -22.44 -6.30
CA ALA A 691 -20.39 -22.50 -6.90
C ALA A 691 -19.29 -22.65 -5.83
N LEU A 692 -19.40 -21.89 -4.72
CA LEU A 692 -18.52 -22.03 -3.55
C LEU A 692 -18.66 -23.43 -2.94
N SER A 693 -19.88 -23.92 -2.77
CA SER A 693 -20.19 -25.25 -2.24
C SER A 693 -19.63 -26.38 -3.13
N ALA A 694 -19.68 -26.22 -4.47
CA ALA A 694 -19.09 -27.17 -5.41
C ALA A 694 -17.56 -27.26 -5.28
N VAL A 695 -16.89 -26.13 -5.03
CA VAL A 695 -15.43 -26.09 -4.79
C VAL A 695 -15.09 -26.76 -3.46
N LEU A 696 -15.87 -26.50 -2.41
CA LEU A 696 -15.74 -27.17 -1.10
C LEU A 696 -15.95 -28.69 -1.16
N SER A 697 -16.71 -29.20 -2.14
CA SER A 697 -16.92 -30.65 -2.32
C SER A 697 -15.76 -31.37 -3.02
N LYS A 698 -14.88 -30.65 -3.72
CA LYS A 698 -13.81 -31.22 -4.56
C LYS A 698 -12.42 -31.06 -3.96
N GLN A 699 -12.24 -30.14 -3.03
CA GLN A 699 -11.00 -29.95 -2.29
C GLN A 699 -11.33 -29.93 -0.81
N ASP A 700 -10.72 -30.84 -0.05
CA ASP A 700 -10.45 -30.51 1.35
C ASP A 700 -9.51 -29.31 1.26
N TRP A 701 -10.07 -28.10 1.48
CA TRP A 701 -9.39 -26.81 1.66
C TRP A 701 -8.95 -26.05 0.39
N LEU A 702 -9.05 -24.71 0.40
CA LEU A 702 -8.58 -23.78 -0.68
C LEU A 702 -7.05 -23.63 -0.78
N ALA A 703 -6.36 -24.63 -0.24
CA ALA A 703 -4.94 -24.81 -0.01
C ALA A 703 -4.85 -26.10 0.81
N PRO A 704 -3.85 -26.98 0.74
CA PRO A 704 -3.82 -28.24 1.52
C PRO A 704 -3.95 -28.14 3.07
N SER A 705 -4.10 -26.92 3.63
CA SER A 705 -4.36 -26.58 5.04
C SER A 705 -5.34 -25.38 5.12
N MET A 706 -6.07 -25.23 6.23
CA MET A 706 -7.03 -24.13 6.45
C MET A 706 -6.41 -22.74 6.24
N SER A 707 -7.13 -21.85 5.56
CA SER A 707 -6.69 -20.52 5.14
C SER A 707 -7.48 -19.39 5.81
N ILE A 708 -6.99 -18.15 5.67
CA ILE A 708 -7.72 -16.96 6.14
C ILE A 708 -9.06 -16.75 5.41
N ALA A 709 -9.17 -17.21 4.15
CA ALA A 709 -10.42 -17.16 3.40
C ALA A 709 -11.49 -18.04 4.04
N ASP A 710 -11.11 -19.20 4.58
CA ASP A 710 -12.04 -20.10 5.28
C ASP A 710 -12.60 -19.45 6.55
N ILE A 711 -11.77 -18.71 7.30
CA ILE A 711 -12.18 -17.98 8.50
C ILE A 711 -13.19 -16.88 8.15
N CYS A 712 -12.90 -16.09 7.11
CA CYS A 712 -13.78 -15.00 6.67
C CYS A 712 -15.11 -15.54 6.11
N PHE A 713 -15.05 -16.63 5.33
CA PHE A 713 -16.24 -17.26 4.79
C PHE A 713 -17.13 -17.84 5.90
N TRP A 714 -16.53 -18.55 6.86
CA TRP A 714 -17.25 -19.07 8.03
C TRP A 714 -17.94 -17.95 8.82
N SER A 715 -17.25 -16.84 9.07
CA SER A 715 -17.83 -15.67 9.75
C SER A 715 -19.05 -15.13 9.00
N SER A 716 -18.94 -14.96 7.68
CA SER A 716 -20.03 -14.45 6.84
C SER A 716 -21.27 -15.35 6.86
N LEU A 717 -21.09 -16.67 6.91
CA LEU A 717 -22.18 -17.64 7.05
C LEU A 717 -22.79 -17.63 8.45
N LYS A 718 -21.99 -17.41 9.50
CA LYS A 718 -22.47 -17.28 10.88
C LYS A 718 -23.37 -16.04 11.04
N GLN A 719 -23.00 -14.93 10.40
CA GLN A 719 -23.80 -13.70 10.34
C GLN A 719 -25.09 -13.89 9.52
N ASN A 720 -25.09 -14.82 8.57
CA ASN A 720 -26.21 -15.07 7.67
C ASN A 720 -26.68 -16.54 7.70
N PRO A 721 -27.29 -17.02 8.80
CA PRO A 721 -27.63 -18.44 8.98
C PRO A 721 -28.56 -19.01 7.90
N HIS A 722 -29.36 -18.16 7.25
CA HIS A 722 -30.27 -18.57 6.18
C HIS A 722 -29.53 -19.15 4.96
N LEU A 723 -28.28 -18.75 4.72
CA LEU A 723 -27.45 -19.26 3.62
C LEU A 723 -27.00 -20.73 3.84
N LEU A 724 -26.99 -21.20 5.09
CA LEU A 724 -26.57 -22.58 5.44
C LEU A 724 -27.58 -23.64 4.99
N ASN A 725 -28.83 -23.26 4.73
CA ASN A 725 -29.89 -24.19 4.31
C ASN A 725 -29.82 -24.53 2.80
N SER A 726 -28.90 -23.91 2.06
CA SER A 726 -28.80 -24.03 0.60
C SER A 726 -28.21 -25.36 0.11
N THR A 727 -27.26 -25.96 0.83
CA THR A 727 -26.60 -27.22 0.44
C THR A 727 -26.10 -28.03 1.64
N TYR A 728 -26.30 -29.35 1.61
CA TYR A 728 -25.86 -30.27 2.68
C TYR A 728 -24.34 -30.25 2.90
N GLY A 729 -23.54 -30.13 1.82
CA GLY A 729 -22.07 -30.06 1.90
C GLY A 729 -21.57 -28.83 2.65
N LEU A 730 -22.22 -27.67 2.46
CA LEU A 730 -21.89 -26.42 3.14
C LEU A 730 -22.14 -26.51 4.64
N LYS A 731 -23.27 -27.10 5.05
CA LYS A 731 -23.60 -27.31 6.46
C LYS A 731 -22.58 -28.19 7.17
N LYS A 732 -22.19 -29.31 6.54
CA LYS A 732 -21.17 -30.22 7.09
C LYS A 732 -19.80 -29.54 7.21
N TRP A 733 -19.40 -28.74 6.21
CA TRP A 733 -18.16 -27.95 6.27
C TRP A 733 -18.19 -26.91 7.38
N PHE A 734 -19.30 -26.20 7.54
CA PHE A 734 -19.49 -25.20 8.58
C PHE A 734 -19.38 -25.79 9.99
N GLU A 735 -20.00 -26.96 10.21
CA GLU A 735 -19.91 -27.71 11.47
C GLU A 735 -18.48 -28.23 11.73
N LYS A 736 -17.78 -28.72 10.69
CA LYS A 736 -16.36 -29.14 10.79
C LYS A 736 -15.46 -27.96 11.20
N CYS A 737 -15.60 -26.79 10.57
CA CYS A 737 -14.83 -25.61 10.92
C CYS A 737 -15.16 -25.13 12.35
N GLN A 738 -16.44 -25.11 12.73
CA GLN A 738 -16.86 -24.73 14.07
C GLN A 738 -16.26 -25.67 15.14
N HIS A 739 -16.11 -26.96 14.86
CA HIS A 739 -15.39 -27.87 15.74
C HIS A 739 -13.91 -27.45 15.83
N VAL A 740 -13.19 -27.36 14.70
CA VAL A 740 -11.74 -27.06 14.70
C VAL A 740 -11.36 -25.73 15.39
N TRP A 741 -12.22 -24.70 15.32
CA TRP A 741 -11.90 -23.37 15.89
C TRP A 741 -12.31 -23.18 17.35
N PHE A 742 -13.21 -24.03 17.87
CA PHE A 742 -13.81 -23.87 19.19
C PHE A 742 -13.64 -25.08 20.12
N THR A 743 -13.10 -26.20 19.64
CA THR A 743 -12.61 -27.35 20.44
C THR A 743 -11.13 -27.53 20.20
#